data_AF-A0A9E4MQ36-F1
#
_entry.id   AF-A0A9E4MQ36-F1
#
_cell.length_a   1.000
_cell.length_b   1.000
_cell.length_c   1.000
_cell.angle_alpha   90.00
_cell.angle_beta   90.00
_cell.angle_gamma   90.00
#
_symmetry.space_group_name_H-M   'P 1'
#
loop_
_entity.id
_entity.type
_entity.pdbx_description
1 polymer ?
#
loop_
_entity_poly.entity_id
_entity_poly.type
_entity_poly.pdbx_seq_one_letter_code
_entity_poly.pdbx_strand_id
1 'polypeptide(L)'
;MPASSLSQFYSSLDAAINPNPLTVSPQTPLSEVFSLMCRSRKTCQFFTDDQIEDVETRCVLVIDDDRLVGLLSLGDIVRLIAEGMLDVQVSISQVMTAEPITVKRSQFENPFTLIHRFNQYQICHLPILSDQGQVLGLVTLESLRCCLPPLDFLKFRRVEEVMRREVIYLSPSATVKQATQQLAKSQNNCLVIAEKIYNHQLQPLGFITAGDLVQFYALGLDDRIRVDQIMNFGLKLIHPDDNLREADRRIQQHRISQLFVSSQSGQIAGIITPNCILKGLDAMEMYGVIQRLEQQVSQHPSHQNGKVAHPQPDLNAAIVETVSNLVVVLDSQGRIVRFNQASEAVTGYSFREVRNQIFWEIFLSSEEQQQFQANFQTLPSSEFPPQQELSWLTKGGLQARTVSHFNSTLYNDAGQVEYVILTGEDITQYRQREKADDQLTEELKNRVDEGGEKSTQYLAKYRGSESQSQSEKERLKFLLSANPAIIYSCNYQTYKATFVSENVRLILGYDPEEFLESYEFWWERVHPDDQAFIAVEMNKISEQGYYRYEYRFRHQDGNYRWMRDEVKLVQDERGNAVELVGYWIEISEYKQTEVILQEQEAILSSLCNSTTLMMGVVEILDNNIRHLWDNPATAKLLGCEVQQLKNNTCRGLGIPENLTVLWVKHCQETQQTQKPTHFEYTHQTIKGENWLSATICPVPGNFSRPRCCYVVEDITERKRTEEALRHSTQNLLESQRIAHLGNWDFDVTTGKISWSEEVFRIFGLDPCQDKPNLEEWLEMIHSEDREQCYNILQRSLNTGEYFDIEYRLIRPDGELRYLHSQGEVIENLHSQAIRLFGVIIDITEQKLADQALCASEARYRALVEQMPATVYTITVGEASMPLYISPHIEQMLGYTTDEWMSNPQLWCQCLHPEDREQAGNRLKNLPSHDRPFVCEYRLLTRNQDVLWVQDAAVVIRDEDQTPILLQGLMLDITERKHTEVALRQSEERFSTLIRNLSVGVTLHGV
;
A
#
# COMPACT_ATOMS: atom_id res chain seq x y z
N MET A 1 -12.10 -23.11 16.02
CA MET A 1 -13.51 -23.22 15.54
C MET A 1 -13.80 -24.68 15.22
N PRO A 2 -15.03 -25.19 15.45
CA PRO A 2 -15.39 -26.58 15.15
C PRO A 2 -15.64 -26.79 13.64
N ALA A 3 -15.56 -28.04 13.16
CA ALA A 3 -15.61 -28.39 11.74
C ALA A 3 -16.98 -28.25 11.04
N SER A 4 -17.97 -27.62 11.69
CA SER A 4 -19.09 -27.00 10.96
C SER A 4 -18.62 -25.98 9.91
N SER A 5 -17.39 -25.48 10.02
CA SER A 5 -16.80 -24.57 9.04
C SER A 5 -16.49 -25.21 7.67
N LEU A 6 -16.11 -26.49 7.60
CA LEU A 6 -15.67 -27.12 6.33
C LEU A 6 -16.83 -27.72 5.52
N SER A 7 -17.94 -28.10 6.16
CA SER A 7 -19.21 -28.29 5.44
C SER A 7 -19.79 -26.96 4.94
N GLN A 8 -19.49 -25.83 5.63
CA GLN A 8 -19.78 -24.47 5.13
C GLN A 8 -18.88 -24.03 3.96
N PHE A 9 -17.66 -24.57 3.81
CA PHE A 9 -16.77 -24.28 2.66
C PHE A 9 -17.39 -24.73 1.32
N TYR A 10 -18.05 -25.90 1.29
CA TYR A 10 -18.65 -26.42 0.05
C TYR A 10 -20.07 -25.91 -0.19
N SER A 11 -20.76 -25.36 0.82
CA SER A 11 -22.09 -24.76 0.65
C SER A 11 -22.06 -23.28 0.22
N SER A 12 -20.90 -22.60 0.22
CA SER A 12 -20.81 -21.17 -0.15
C SER A 12 -20.67 -20.91 -1.65
N LEU A 13 -20.31 -21.92 -2.45
CA LEU A 13 -20.00 -21.70 -3.88
C LEU A 13 -21.24 -21.36 -4.70
N ASP A 14 -22.40 -21.95 -4.38
CA ASP A 14 -23.67 -21.54 -4.97
C ASP A 14 -24.15 -20.16 -4.46
N ALA A 15 -23.68 -19.69 -3.30
CA ALA A 15 -23.91 -18.32 -2.85
C ALA A 15 -23.05 -17.28 -3.60
N ALA A 16 -21.95 -17.70 -4.25
CA ALA A 16 -21.16 -16.84 -5.14
C ALA A 16 -21.85 -16.59 -6.50
N ILE A 17 -22.83 -17.43 -6.86
CA ILE A 17 -23.63 -17.30 -8.07
C ILE A 17 -24.83 -16.42 -7.73
N ASN A 18 -24.89 -15.20 -8.28
CA ASN A 18 -26.13 -14.43 -8.26
C ASN A 18 -27.14 -15.13 -9.18
N PRO A 19 -28.26 -15.69 -8.68
CA PRO A 19 -29.23 -16.44 -9.48
C PRO A 19 -30.13 -15.52 -10.32
N ASN A 20 -30.18 -14.22 -10.00
CA ASN A 20 -31.04 -13.21 -10.63
C ASN A 20 -30.21 -12.11 -11.32
N PRO A 21 -29.35 -12.45 -12.31
CA PRO A 21 -28.64 -11.43 -13.08
C PRO A 21 -29.63 -10.62 -13.95
N LEU A 22 -29.29 -9.36 -14.21
CA LEU A 22 -30.08 -8.52 -15.10
C LEU A 22 -30.04 -9.10 -16.53
N THR A 23 -31.21 -9.44 -17.05
CA THR A 23 -31.40 -10.16 -18.32
C THR A 23 -32.34 -9.40 -19.25
N VAL A 24 -32.07 -9.44 -20.56
CA VAL A 24 -32.91 -8.79 -21.59
C VAL A 24 -32.98 -9.63 -22.87
N SER A 25 -33.98 -9.35 -23.72
CA SER A 25 -34.10 -9.98 -25.04
C SER A 25 -33.12 -9.37 -26.06
N PRO A 26 -32.77 -10.07 -27.15
CA PRO A 26 -31.88 -9.50 -28.18
C PRO A 26 -32.45 -8.24 -28.84
N GLN A 27 -33.77 -8.11 -28.89
CA GLN A 27 -34.47 -6.98 -29.52
C GLN A 27 -34.65 -5.78 -28.58
N THR A 28 -34.27 -5.88 -27.31
CA THR A 28 -34.40 -4.77 -26.34
C THR A 28 -33.53 -3.57 -26.76
N PRO A 29 -34.09 -2.35 -26.88
CA PRO A 29 -33.33 -1.15 -27.25
C PRO A 29 -32.30 -0.76 -26.19
N LEU A 30 -31.14 -0.23 -26.61
CA LEU A 30 -30.08 0.20 -25.70
C LEU A 30 -30.53 1.22 -24.64
N SER A 31 -31.47 2.10 -24.96
CA SER A 31 -32.07 3.05 -24.03
C SER A 31 -32.77 2.40 -22.83
N GLU A 32 -33.47 1.29 -23.08
CA GLU A 32 -34.12 0.50 -22.05
C GLU A 32 -33.08 -0.26 -21.22
N VAL A 33 -32.04 -0.80 -21.85
CA VAL A 33 -30.90 -1.44 -21.18
C VAL A 33 -30.18 -0.46 -20.24
N PHE A 34 -29.88 0.76 -20.69
CA PHE A 34 -29.27 1.80 -19.84
C PHE A 34 -30.19 2.16 -18.66
N SER A 35 -31.49 2.30 -18.93
CA SER A 35 -32.49 2.58 -17.89
C SER A 35 -32.56 1.47 -16.84
N LEU A 36 -32.42 0.20 -17.24
CA LEU A 36 -32.38 -0.95 -16.33
C LEU A 36 -31.08 -0.96 -15.50
N MET A 37 -29.91 -0.79 -16.13
CA MET A 37 -28.62 -0.72 -15.43
C MET A 37 -28.49 0.49 -14.49
N CYS A 38 -29.20 1.58 -14.75
CA CYS A 38 -29.24 2.75 -13.86
C CYS A 38 -30.33 2.66 -12.78
N ARG A 39 -31.35 1.80 -12.92
CA ARG A 39 -32.39 1.61 -11.89
C ARG A 39 -31.89 0.86 -10.67
N SER A 40 -30.96 -0.09 -10.83
CA SER A 40 -30.28 -0.77 -9.70
C SER A 40 -29.27 0.12 -8.95
N ARG A 41 -29.13 1.40 -9.31
CA ARG A 41 -28.38 2.41 -8.55
C ARG A 41 -29.26 3.39 -7.76
N LYS A 42 -30.60 3.25 -7.78
CA LYS A 42 -31.52 4.28 -7.24
C LYS A 42 -31.74 4.27 -5.73
N THR A 43 -31.12 3.37 -4.97
CA THR A 43 -31.20 3.30 -3.50
C THR A 43 -30.32 4.34 -2.79
N CYS A 44 -30.49 5.61 -3.15
CA CYS A 44 -30.04 6.76 -2.35
C CYS A 44 -31.26 7.60 -1.94
N GLN A 45 -31.64 7.44 -0.67
CA GLN A 45 -32.65 8.15 0.13
C GLN A 45 -34.14 7.91 -0.19
N PHE A 46 -34.91 7.72 0.91
CA PHE A 46 -36.36 7.53 1.03
C PHE A 46 -36.96 6.28 0.35
N PHE A 47 -36.94 5.13 1.05
CA PHE A 47 -38.15 4.44 1.56
C PHE A 47 -37.76 3.21 2.41
N THR A 48 -38.62 2.84 3.35
CA THR A 48 -38.50 1.65 4.20
C THR A 48 -39.09 0.41 3.53
N ASP A 49 -38.31 -0.67 3.39
CA ASP A 49 -38.62 -1.96 4.05
C ASP A 49 -37.49 -2.97 3.83
N ASP A 50 -37.40 -3.96 4.71
CA ASP A 50 -36.41 -5.03 4.61
C ASP A 50 -36.63 -5.95 3.39
N GLN A 51 -35.50 -6.35 2.78
CA GLN A 51 -35.12 -7.69 2.30
C GLN A 51 -34.53 -7.74 0.88
N ILE A 52 -33.41 -8.50 0.79
CA ILE A 52 -32.61 -8.91 -0.38
C ILE A 52 -31.55 -7.90 -0.84
N GLU A 53 -30.34 -8.43 -1.04
CA GLU A 53 -29.08 -7.69 -1.19
C GLU A 53 -28.84 -7.18 -2.62
N ASP A 54 -28.77 -5.86 -2.79
CA ASP A 54 -28.47 -5.22 -4.07
C ASP A 54 -26.96 -5.31 -4.40
N VAL A 55 -26.56 -6.35 -5.13
CA VAL A 55 -25.23 -6.44 -5.75
C VAL A 55 -25.22 -5.59 -7.03
N GLU A 56 -24.46 -4.49 -7.02
CA GLU A 56 -24.41 -3.51 -8.12
C GLU A 56 -24.20 -4.19 -9.49
N THR A 57 -25.21 -4.16 -10.36
CA THR A 57 -25.28 -4.96 -11.60
C THR A 57 -24.48 -4.32 -12.73
N ARG A 58 -23.17 -4.61 -12.78
CA ARG A 58 -22.20 -4.01 -13.73
C ARG A 58 -22.19 -4.63 -15.15
N CYS A 59 -23.08 -5.59 -15.44
CA CYS A 59 -23.36 -6.09 -16.79
C CYS A 59 -24.82 -6.57 -16.97
N VAL A 60 -25.22 -6.77 -18.22
CA VAL A 60 -26.50 -7.35 -18.65
C VAL A 60 -26.25 -8.59 -19.50
N LEU A 61 -27.05 -9.64 -19.27
CA LEU A 61 -27.04 -10.87 -20.07
C LEU A 61 -28.15 -10.81 -21.13
N VAL A 62 -27.84 -11.20 -22.36
CA VAL A 62 -28.80 -11.25 -23.46
C VAL A 62 -29.23 -12.69 -23.67
N ILE A 63 -30.52 -12.96 -23.48
CA ILE A 63 -31.10 -14.30 -23.52
C ILE A 63 -32.13 -14.39 -24.65
N ASP A 64 -32.01 -15.44 -25.46
CA ASP A 64 -32.94 -15.81 -26.54
C ASP A 64 -33.34 -17.28 -26.34
N ASP A 65 -34.64 -17.60 -26.26
CA ASP A 65 -35.18 -18.94 -25.96
C ASP A 65 -34.42 -19.70 -24.83
N ASP A 66 -34.34 -19.08 -23.64
CA ASP A 66 -33.60 -19.55 -22.44
C ASP A 66 -32.08 -19.80 -22.61
N ARG A 67 -31.49 -19.36 -23.73
CA ARG A 67 -30.05 -19.49 -24.02
C ARG A 67 -29.36 -18.14 -23.98
N LEU A 68 -28.17 -18.12 -23.39
CA LEU A 68 -27.29 -16.96 -23.42
C LEU A 68 -26.74 -16.77 -24.84
N VAL A 69 -27.09 -15.64 -25.48
CA VAL A 69 -26.58 -15.28 -26.82
C VAL A 69 -25.57 -14.13 -26.79
N GLY A 70 -25.55 -13.34 -25.71
CA GLY A 70 -24.60 -12.25 -25.55
C GLY A 70 -24.48 -11.67 -24.15
N LEU A 71 -23.52 -10.77 -23.96
CA LEU A 71 -23.30 -10.01 -22.73
C LEU A 71 -22.92 -8.57 -23.08
N LEU A 72 -23.41 -7.60 -22.30
CA LEU A 72 -23.01 -6.19 -22.39
C LEU A 72 -22.56 -5.68 -21.02
N SER A 73 -21.33 -5.19 -20.90
CA SER A 73 -20.79 -4.60 -19.66
C SER A 73 -20.82 -3.07 -19.66
N LEU A 74 -20.71 -2.44 -18.49
CA LEU A 74 -20.51 -0.99 -18.40
C LEU A 74 -19.32 -0.48 -19.23
N GLY A 75 -18.25 -1.28 -19.35
CA GLY A 75 -17.09 -0.92 -20.17
C GLY A 75 -17.41 -0.89 -21.67
N ASP A 76 -18.25 -1.80 -22.14
CA ASP A 76 -18.72 -1.82 -23.53
C ASP A 76 -19.60 -0.61 -23.82
N ILE A 77 -20.46 -0.22 -22.87
CA ILE A 77 -21.29 0.98 -22.99
C ILE A 77 -20.42 2.23 -23.09
N VAL A 78 -19.43 2.41 -22.20
CA VAL A 78 -18.50 3.56 -22.26
C VAL A 78 -17.74 3.60 -23.59
N ARG A 79 -17.36 2.43 -24.14
CA ARG A 79 -16.73 2.31 -25.46
C ARG A 79 -17.66 2.81 -26.59
N LEU A 80 -18.91 2.33 -26.61
CA LEU A 80 -19.93 2.72 -27.60
C LEU A 80 -20.25 4.23 -27.53
N ILE A 81 -20.30 4.80 -26.32
CA ILE A 81 -20.46 6.26 -26.14
C ILE A 81 -19.23 7.00 -26.70
N ALA A 82 -18.01 6.56 -26.38
CA ALA A 82 -16.77 7.19 -26.86
C ALA A 82 -16.61 7.13 -28.40
N GLU A 83 -17.11 6.07 -29.03
CA GLU A 83 -17.16 5.88 -30.49
C GLU A 83 -18.30 6.67 -31.16
N GLY A 84 -19.21 7.26 -30.38
CA GLY A 84 -20.37 8.01 -30.89
C GLY A 84 -21.46 7.13 -31.50
N MET A 85 -21.47 5.82 -31.22
CA MET A 85 -22.44 4.85 -31.75
C MET A 85 -23.71 4.73 -30.90
N LEU A 86 -23.99 5.73 -30.06
CA LEU A 86 -25.13 5.74 -29.14
C LEU A 86 -26.43 6.20 -29.82
N ASP A 87 -26.87 5.47 -30.86
CA ASP A 87 -28.26 5.61 -31.32
C ASP A 87 -29.19 4.87 -30.34
N VAL A 88 -30.09 5.65 -29.74
CA VAL A 88 -31.05 5.29 -28.69
C VAL A 88 -31.99 4.15 -29.11
N GLN A 89 -32.14 3.93 -30.43
CA GLN A 89 -32.98 2.88 -31.03
C GLN A 89 -32.23 1.61 -31.45
N VAL A 90 -30.90 1.55 -31.32
CA VAL A 90 -30.14 0.32 -31.64
C VAL A 90 -30.48 -0.79 -30.64
N SER A 91 -30.78 -1.98 -31.18
CA SER A 91 -31.04 -3.19 -30.40
C SER A 91 -29.74 -3.73 -29.79
N ILE A 92 -29.81 -4.22 -28.55
CA ILE A 92 -28.63 -4.77 -27.85
C ILE A 92 -27.90 -5.87 -28.64
N SER A 93 -28.63 -6.66 -29.45
CA SER A 93 -28.05 -7.71 -30.30
C SER A 93 -26.97 -7.22 -31.27
N GLN A 94 -26.98 -5.94 -31.63
CA GLN A 94 -26.05 -5.34 -32.58
C GLN A 94 -24.73 -4.87 -31.95
N VAL A 95 -24.68 -4.76 -30.62
CA VAL A 95 -23.53 -4.18 -29.88
C VAL A 95 -23.03 -5.02 -28.70
N MET A 96 -23.76 -6.07 -28.31
CA MET A 96 -23.34 -7.01 -27.28
C MET A 96 -22.08 -7.79 -27.70
N THR A 97 -21.32 -8.27 -26.71
CA THR A 97 -20.34 -9.33 -26.93
C THR A 97 -21.11 -10.61 -27.24
N ALA A 98 -21.09 -11.03 -28.51
CA ALA A 98 -21.59 -12.34 -28.93
C ALA A 98 -20.69 -13.46 -28.38
N GLU A 99 -21.29 -14.62 -28.05
CA GLU A 99 -20.59 -15.78 -27.48
C GLU A 99 -19.73 -15.45 -26.23
N PRO A 100 -20.33 -14.92 -25.15
CA PRO A 100 -19.60 -14.57 -23.93
C PRO A 100 -18.97 -15.81 -23.28
N ILE A 101 -17.83 -15.60 -22.63
CA ILE A 101 -17.11 -16.67 -21.91
C ILE A 101 -17.97 -17.16 -20.75
N THR A 102 -18.35 -18.44 -20.79
CA THR A 102 -19.20 -19.11 -19.80
C THR A 102 -18.50 -20.31 -19.15
N VAL A 103 -18.98 -20.75 -18.00
CA VAL A 103 -18.59 -22.04 -17.39
C VAL A 103 -19.84 -22.83 -17.01
N LYS A 104 -19.86 -24.14 -17.27
CA LYS A 104 -20.95 -25.01 -16.78
C LYS A 104 -20.80 -25.29 -15.29
N ARG A 105 -21.90 -25.37 -14.54
CA ARG A 105 -21.89 -25.64 -13.09
C ARG A 105 -21.18 -26.95 -12.69
N SER A 106 -21.14 -27.93 -13.59
CA SER A 106 -20.39 -29.20 -13.45
C SER A 106 -18.88 -29.09 -13.65
N GLN A 107 -18.38 -27.98 -14.21
CA GLN A 107 -16.97 -27.78 -14.55
C GLN A 107 -16.16 -27.13 -13.41
N PHE A 108 -16.78 -26.82 -12.28
CA PHE A 108 -16.12 -26.27 -11.10
C PHE A 108 -16.75 -26.77 -9.80
N GLU A 109 -15.89 -27.26 -8.91
CA GLU A 109 -16.21 -27.63 -7.53
C GLU A 109 -15.51 -26.68 -6.52
N ASN A 110 -14.76 -25.70 -7.04
CA ASN A 110 -13.84 -24.85 -6.28
C ASN A 110 -13.82 -23.41 -6.84
N PRO A 111 -13.99 -22.35 -6.01
CA PRO A 111 -13.91 -20.95 -6.44
C PRO A 111 -12.61 -20.57 -7.17
N PHE A 112 -11.47 -21.20 -6.87
CA PHE A 112 -10.19 -20.95 -7.55
C PHE A 112 -10.24 -21.30 -9.05
N THR A 113 -11.11 -22.24 -9.47
CA THR A 113 -11.34 -22.54 -10.89
C THR A 113 -11.95 -21.33 -11.61
N LEU A 114 -12.86 -20.64 -10.94
CA LEU A 114 -13.50 -19.43 -11.45
C LEU A 114 -12.52 -18.25 -11.43
N ILE A 115 -11.76 -18.06 -10.34
CA ILE A 115 -10.69 -17.03 -10.24
C ILE A 115 -9.67 -17.20 -11.38
N HIS A 116 -9.24 -18.44 -11.67
CA HIS A 116 -8.36 -18.71 -12.80
C HIS A 116 -8.99 -18.31 -14.15
N ARG A 117 -10.30 -18.50 -14.35
CA ARG A 117 -11.02 -18.02 -15.55
C ARG A 117 -11.07 -16.49 -15.63
N PHE A 118 -11.36 -15.79 -14.52
CA PHE A 118 -11.30 -14.33 -14.49
C PHE A 118 -9.91 -13.82 -14.87
N ASN A 119 -8.84 -14.42 -14.34
CA ASN A 119 -7.45 -14.07 -14.67
C ASN A 119 -7.07 -14.46 -16.11
N GLN A 120 -7.44 -15.65 -16.60
CA GLN A 120 -7.07 -16.13 -17.93
C GLN A 120 -7.64 -15.24 -19.04
N TYR A 121 -8.90 -14.81 -18.92
CA TYR A 121 -9.58 -14.05 -19.97
C TYR A 121 -9.69 -12.55 -19.67
N GLN A 122 -9.15 -12.07 -18.54
CA GLN A 122 -9.25 -10.67 -18.08
C GLN A 122 -10.70 -10.13 -18.04
N ILE A 123 -11.65 -11.01 -17.71
CA ILE A 123 -13.07 -10.68 -17.54
C ILE A 123 -13.37 -10.23 -16.10
N CYS A 124 -14.53 -9.61 -15.89
CA CYS A 124 -15.04 -9.21 -14.56
C CYS A 124 -16.40 -9.84 -14.22
N HIS A 125 -17.04 -10.48 -15.21
CA HIS A 125 -18.38 -11.09 -15.13
C HIS A 125 -18.30 -12.46 -15.81
N LEU A 126 -18.79 -13.52 -15.16
CA LEU A 126 -18.70 -14.90 -15.66
C LEU A 126 -20.07 -15.59 -15.52
N PRO A 127 -20.85 -15.70 -16.61
CA PRO A 127 -22.13 -16.40 -16.59
C PRO A 127 -21.95 -17.90 -16.38
N ILE A 128 -22.76 -18.45 -15.49
CA ILE A 128 -22.77 -19.87 -15.15
C ILE A 128 -23.94 -20.53 -15.87
N LEU A 129 -23.66 -21.63 -16.56
CA LEU A 129 -24.66 -22.39 -17.30
C LEU A 129 -24.96 -23.75 -16.64
N SER A 130 -26.16 -24.26 -16.83
CA SER A 130 -26.51 -25.66 -16.56
C SER A 130 -25.83 -26.58 -17.57
N ASP A 131 -25.79 -27.88 -17.29
CA ASP A 131 -25.27 -28.86 -18.26
C ASP A 131 -26.05 -28.88 -19.58
N GLN A 132 -27.32 -28.48 -19.53
CA GLN A 132 -28.23 -28.34 -20.67
C GLN A 132 -28.07 -26.99 -21.41
N GLY A 133 -27.24 -26.06 -20.90
CA GLY A 133 -26.92 -24.78 -21.54
C GLY A 133 -27.82 -23.60 -21.17
N GLN A 134 -28.71 -23.76 -20.18
CA GLN A 134 -29.53 -22.65 -19.64
C GLN A 134 -28.70 -21.80 -18.66
N VAL A 135 -29.03 -20.52 -18.51
CA VAL A 135 -28.38 -19.64 -17.52
C VAL A 135 -28.82 -20.02 -16.11
N LEU A 136 -27.87 -20.32 -15.22
CA LEU A 136 -28.10 -20.54 -13.79
C LEU A 136 -27.85 -19.28 -12.95
N GLY A 137 -27.05 -18.36 -13.45
CA GLY A 137 -26.75 -17.11 -12.77
C GLY A 137 -25.43 -16.49 -13.24
N LEU A 138 -24.96 -15.49 -12.48
CA LEU A 138 -23.74 -14.75 -12.77
C LEU A 138 -22.79 -14.75 -11.56
N VAL A 139 -21.52 -15.06 -11.80
CA VAL A 139 -20.45 -14.85 -10.82
C VAL A 139 -19.69 -13.58 -11.18
N THR A 140 -19.28 -12.82 -10.17
CA THR A 140 -18.33 -11.71 -10.31
C THR A 140 -17.12 -11.95 -9.40
N LEU A 141 -16.05 -11.19 -9.60
CA LEU A 141 -14.93 -11.19 -8.65
C LEU A 141 -15.34 -10.76 -7.24
N GLU A 142 -16.39 -9.93 -7.13
CA GLU A 142 -16.90 -9.45 -5.84
C GLU A 142 -17.70 -10.53 -5.11
N SER A 143 -18.61 -11.24 -5.80
CA SER A 143 -19.36 -12.35 -5.21
C SER A 143 -18.46 -13.54 -4.84
N LEU A 144 -17.45 -13.86 -5.68
CA LEU A 144 -16.42 -14.84 -5.34
C LEU A 144 -15.66 -14.50 -4.06
N ARG A 145 -15.22 -13.24 -3.92
CA ARG A 145 -14.45 -12.78 -2.76
C ARG A 145 -15.26 -12.91 -1.46
N CYS A 146 -16.54 -12.56 -1.49
CA CYS A 146 -17.42 -12.69 -0.32
C CYS A 146 -17.66 -14.16 0.11
N CYS A 147 -17.42 -15.12 -0.78
CA CYS A 147 -17.56 -16.56 -0.49
C CYS A 147 -16.25 -17.24 -0.09
N LEU A 148 -15.13 -16.51 -0.03
CA LEU A 148 -13.86 -16.99 0.52
C LEU A 148 -13.83 -16.81 2.06
N PRO A 149 -13.26 -17.77 2.82
CA PRO A 149 -13.20 -17.74 4.29
C PRO A 149 -12.29 -16.60 4.81
N PRO A 150 -12.22 -16.34 6.14
CA PRO A 150 -11.33 -15.31 6.69
C PRO A 150 -9.89 -15.48 6.23
N LEU A 151 -9.44 -14.59 5.35
CA LEU A 151 -8.14 -14.66 4.72
C LEU A 151 -7.07 -14.14 5.68
N ASP A 152 -6.79 -14.91 6.73
CA ASP A 152 -5.72 -14.60 7.68
C ASP A 152 -4.35 -14.47 6.97
N PHE A 153 -4.19 -15.05 5.78
CA PHE A 153 -3.03 -14.86 4.92
C PHE A 153 -2.87 -13.42 4.38
N LEU A 154 -3.96 -12.65 4.21
CA LEU A 154 -3.89 -11.25 3.78
C LEU A 154 -3.23 -10.33 4.82
N LYS A 155 -3.07 -10.75 6.08
CA LYS A 155 -2.33 -9.97 7.09
C LYS A 155 -0.80 -10.02 6.88
N PHE A 156 -0.31 -10.96 6.07
CA PHE A 156 1.11 -11.17 5.78
C PHE A 156 1.55 -10.60 4.42
N ARG A 157 0.67 -9.90 3.71
CA ARG A 157 0.94 -9.25 2.41
C ARG A 157 0.60 -7.77 2.51
N ARG A 158 1.42 -6.89 1.95
CA ARG A 158 1.19 -5.43 1.96
C ARG A 158 0.51 -4.92 0.69
N VAL A 159 -0.19 -3.79 0.79
CA VAL A 159 -0.86 -3.10 -0.32
C VAL A 159 0.11 -2.81 -1.47
N GLU A 160 1.35 -2.41 -1.17
CA GLU A 160 2.37 -2.09 -2.18
C GLU A 160 2.75 -3.25 -3.12
N GLU A 161 2.53 -4.49 -2.68
CA GLU A 161 2.91 -5.72 -3.38
C GLU A 161 1.92 -6.11 -4.49
N VAL A 162 0.68 -5.60 -4.43
CA VAL A 162 -0.42 -5.98 -5.35
C VAL A 162 -1.18 -4.79 -5.94
N MET A 163 -0.93 -3.57 -5.47
CA MET A 163 -1.56 -2.36 -6.01
C MET A 163 -1.25 -2.15 -7.50
N ARG A 164 -2.21 -1.60 -8.25
CA ARG A 164 -1.93 -1.08 -9.60
C ARG A 164 -1.27 0.28 -9.47
N ARG A 165 -0.05 0.41 -9.98
CA ARG A 165 0.73 1.68 -9.98
C ARG A 165 0.30 2.65 -11.09
N GLU A 166 -0.43 2.18 -12.09
CA GLU A 166 -0.91 3.00 -13.22
C GLU A 166 -2.22 3.71 -12.88
N VAL A 167 -2.10 4.98 -12.44
CA VAL A 167 -3.22 5.88 -12.14
C VAL A 167 -3.40 6.86 -13.29
N ILE A 168 -4.62 6.94 -13.83
CA ILE A 168 -4.94 7.84 -14.95
C ILE A 168 -5.59 9.11 -14.39
N TYR A 169 -4.93 10.23 -14.64
CA TYR A 169 -5.35 11.55 -14.18
C TYR A 169 -6.05 12.35 -15.28
N LEU A 170 -7.04 13.16 -14.88
CA LEU A 170 -7.76 14.09 -15.75
C LEU A 170 -7.81 15.49 -15.11
N SER A 171 -7.77 16.54 -15.94
CA SER A 171 -7.91 17.93 -15.47
C SER A 171 -9.33 18.19 -14.95
N PRO A 172 -9.54 19.02 -13.90
CA PRO A 172 -10.89 19.40 -13.44
C PRO A 172 -11.70 20.09 -14.54
N SER A 173 -11.01 20.85 -15.41
CA SER A 173 -11.58 21.52 -16.59
C SER A 173 -11.86 20.61 -17.80
N ALA A 174 -11.55 19.31 -17.73
CA ALA A 174 -11.87 18.38 -18.80
C ALA A 174 -13.40 18.15 -18.90
N THR A 175 -13.88 17.77 -20.08
CA THR A 175 -15.30 17.51 -20.34
C THR A 175 -15.67 16.05 -20.06
N VAL A 176 -16.96 15.77 -19.81
CA VAL A 176 -17.48 14.39 -19.70
C VAL A 176 -17.12 13.56 -20.93
N LYS A 177 -17.21 14.15 -22.12
CA LYS A 177 -16.77 13.54 -23.39
C LYS A 177 -15.31 13.08 -23.35
N GLN A 178 -14.40 13.93 -22.86
CA GLN A 178 -12.98 13.60 -22.72
C GLN A 178 -12.75 12.51 -21.67
N ALA A 179 -13.45 12.54 -20.54
CA ALA A 179 -13.42 11.45 -19.57
C ALA A 179 -13.87 10.12 -20.18
N THR A 180 -14.95 10.14 -20.95
CA THR A 180 -15.49 8.95 -21.64
C THR A 180 -14.47 8.37 -22.63
N GLN A 181 -13.86 9.22 -23.45
CA GLN A 181 -12.82 8.81 -24.41
C GLN A 181 -11.54 8.31 -23.73
N GLN A 182 -11.19 8.84 -22.56
CA GLN A 182 -10.01 8.41 -21.80
C GLN A 182 -10.27 7.07 -21.09
N LEU A 183 -11.45 6.90 -20.50
CA LEU A 183 -11.84 5.65 -19.83
C LEU A 183 -11.95 4.49 -20.84
N ALA A 184 -12.58 4.73 -22.00
CA ALA A 184 -12.73 3.74 -23.08
C ALA A 184 -11.39 3.19 -23.63
N LYS A 185 -10.31 3.95 -23.50
CA LYS A 185 -8.95 3.55 -23.91
C LYS A 185 -8.16 2.83 -22.81
N SER A 186 -8.69 2.77 -21.59
CA SER A 186 -7.98 2.28 -20.42
C SER A 186 -8.49 0.93 -19.94
N GLN A 187 -7.62 0.17 -19.25
CA GLN A 187 -8.02 -1.02 -18.50
C GLN A 187 -8.44 -0.69 -17.05
N ASN A 188 -8.75 0.58 -16.78
CA ASN A 188 -9.11 1.11 -15.47
C ASN A 188 -10.58 1.56 -15.51
N ASN A 189 -11.38 1.13 -14.54
CA ASN A 189 -12.80 1.51 -14.45
C ASN A 189 -13.01 2.87 -13.75
N CYS A 190 -11.93 3.64 -13.56
CA CYS A 190 -11.92 4.92 -12.86
C CYS A 190 -10.85 5.88 -13.44
N LEU A 191 -11.15 7.17 -13.44
CA LEU A 191 -10.20 8.27 -13.63
C LEU A 191 -10.11 9.09 -12.35
N VAL A 192 -8.91 9.54 -11.97
CA VAL A 192 -8.70 10.48 -10.87
C VAL A 192 -8.73 11.90 -11.43
N ILE A 193 -9.58 12.75 -10.89
CA ILE A 193 -9.61 14.17 -11.25
C ILE A 193 -8.58 14.88 -10.38
N ALA A 194 -7.60 15.54 -10.99
CA ALA A 194 -6.51 16.17 -10.27
C ALA A 194 -6.08 17.51 -10.89
N GLU A 195 -5.90 18.50 -10.02
CA GLU A 195 -5.40 19.83 -10.39
C GLU A 195 -3.87 19.87 -10.32
N LYS A 196 -3.24 20.69 -11.18
CA LYS A 196 -1.79 20.92 -11.12
C LYS A 196 -1.49 22.05 -10.14
N ILE A 197 -0.81 21.72 -9.04
CA ILE A 197 -0.22 22.73 -8.15
C ILE A 197 1.13 23.20 -8.72
N TYR A 198 1.72 24.22 -8.07
CA TYR A 198 3.12 24.58 -8.25
C TYR A 198 4.05 23.34 -8.16
N ASN A 199 5.18 23.39 -8.88
CA ASN A 199 6.15 22.29 -9.02
C ASN A 199 5.66 21.02 -9.76
N HIS A 200 4.62 21.12 -10.61
CA HIS A 200 4.08 20.01 -11.42
C HIS A 200 3.49 18.82 -10.64
N GLN A 201 3.30 18.94 -9.32
CA GLN A 201 2.56 17.94 -8.55
C GLN A 201 1.06 18.00 -8.88
N LEU A 202 0.42 16.83 -8.89
CA LEU A 202 -1.02 16.68 -9.09
C LEU A 202 -1.71 16.54 -7.73
N GLN A 203 -2.62 17.46 -7.40
CA GLN A 203 -3.51 17.35 -6.24
C GLN A 203 -4.77 16.62 -6.65
N PRO A 204 -5.05 15.43 -6.09
CA PRO A 204 -6.24 14.68 -6.45
C PRO A 204 -7.47 15.29 -5.75
N LEU A 205 -8.42 15.80 -6.53
CA LEU A 205 -9.65 16.46 -6.02
C LEU A 205 -10.82 15.48 -5.85
N GLY A 206 -10.88 14.46 -6.70
CA GLY A 206 -11.98 13.51 -6.76
C GLY A 206 -11.74 12.43 -7.80
N PHE A 207 -12.79 11.67 -8.13
CA PHE A 207 -12.71 10.61 -9.13
C PHE A 207 -14.04 10.42 -9.86
N ILE A 208 -13.99 9.76 -11.02
CA ILE A 208 -15.19 9.40 -11.79
C ILE A 208 -15.05 7.97 -12.35
N THR A 209 -16.11 7.18 -12.25
CA THR A 209 -16.14 5.77 -12.67
C THR A 209 -16.92 5.55 -13.97
N ALA A 210 -16.78 4.36 -14.56
CA ALA A 210 -17.58 3.96 -15.73
C ALA A 210 -19.09 4.11 -15.51
N GLY A 211 -19.58 3.73 -14.32
CA GLY A 211 -21.01 3.79 -14.01
C GLY A 211 -21.54 5.22 -13.93
N ASP A 212 -20.72 6.16 -13.44
CA ASP A 212 -21.11 7.57 -13.27
C ASP A 212 -21.25 8.26 -14.63
N LEU A 213 -20.34 7.93 -15.56
CA LEU A 213 -20.46 8.34 -16.96
C LEU A 213 -21.73 7.75 -17.60
N VAL A 214 -21.95 6.44 -17.51
CA VAL A 214 -23.15 5.80 -18.09
C VAL A 214 -24.44 6.41 -17.53
N GLN A 215 -24.49 6.68 -16.22
CA GLN A 215 -25.61 7.34 -15.57
C GLN A 215 -25.80 8.78 -16.07
N PHE A 216 -24.72 9.54 -16.29
CA PHE A 216 -24.77 10.89 -16.85
C PHE A 216 -25.38 10.90 -18.26
N TYR A 217 -24.96 9.99 -19.16
CA TYR A 217 -25.54 9.88 -20.50
C TYR A 217 -26.98 9.35 -20.46
N ALA A 218 -27.32 8.44 -19.55
CA ALA A 218 -28.69 7.95 -19.36
C ALA A 218 -29.66 9.05 -18.90
N LEU A 219 -29.17 10.12 -18.25
CA LEU A 219 -29.94 11.30 -17.89
C LEU A 219 -30.09 12.31 -19.05
N GLY A 220 -29.45 12.08 -20.20
CA GLY A 220 -29.53 12.95 -21.38
C GLY A 220 -28.81 14.29 -21.23
N LEU A 221 -27.81 14.37 -20.34
CA LEU A 221 -27.06 15.59 -20.03
C LEU A 221 -25.98 15.88 -21.10
N ASP A 222 -25.60 17.15 -21.25
CA ASP A 222 -24.65 17.61 -22.28
C ASP A 222 -23.21 17.14 -21.98
N ASP A 223 -22.60 16.39 -22.92
CA ASP A 223 -21.26 15.81 -22.76
C ASP A 223 -20.12 16.84 -22.68
N ARG A 224 -20.43 18.12 -22.91
CA ARG A 224 -19.53 19.28 -22.75
C ARG A 224 -19.46 19.82 -21.32
N ILE A 225 -20.29 19.32 -20.39
CA ILE A 225 -20.16 19.62 -18.96
C ILE A 225 -18.77 19.23 -18.45
N ARG A 226 -18.24 19.97 -17.48
CA ARG A 226 -16.92 19.70 -16.89
C ARG A 226 -16.99 18.56 -15.88
N VAL A 227 -15.91 17.78 -15.79
CA VAL A 227 -15.83 16.64 -14.86
C VAL A 227 -15.85 17.06 -13.39
N ASP A 228 -15.33 18.25 -13.06
CA ASP A 228 -15.36 18.76 -11.68
C ASP A 228 -16.76 19.11 -11.16
N GLN A 229 -17.74 19.26 -12.06
CA GLN A 229 -19.15 19.46 -11.71
C GLN A 229 -19.89 18.15 -11.42
N ILE A 230 -19.30 16.98 -11.75
CA ILE A 230 -19.95 15.67 -11.67
C ILE A 230 -19.08 14.57 -11.03
N MET A 231 -17.89 14.91 -10.52
CA MET A 231 -16.99 13.95 -9.89
C MET A 231 -17.43 13.58 -8.48
N ASN A 232 -17.06 12.37 -8.05
CA ASN A 232 -17.18 11.96 -6.66
C ASN A 232 -16.04 12.56 -5.83
N PHE A 233 -16.40 13.28 -4.77
CA PHE A 233 -15.49 13.84 -3.78
C PHE A 233 -15.15 12.79 -2.70
N GLY A 234 -14.02 12.96 -2.00
CA GLY A 234 -13.66 12.11 -0.86
C GLY A 234 -13.01 10.76 -1.26
N LEU A 235 -11.80 10.83 -1.81
CA LEU A 235 -10.97 9.65 -2.11
C LEU A 235 -10.72 8.84 -0.83
N LYS A 236 -11.16 7.58 -0.80
CA LYS A 236 -10.90 6.68 0.32
C LYS A 236 -9.47 6.14 0.22
N LEU A 237 -8.62 6.57 1.14
CA LEU A 237 -7.17 6.34 1.10
C LEU A 237 -6.75 5.08 1.88
N ILE A 238 -5.61 4.52 1.48
CA ILE A 238 -4.89 3.46 2.20
C ILE A 238 -3.37 3.63 2.04
N HIS A 239 -2.57 3.22 3.03
CA HIS A 239 -1.12 3.35 2.98
C HIS A 239 -0.48 2.15 2.24
N PRO A 240 0.62 2.31 1.49
CA PRO A 240 1.31 1.19 0.83
C PRO A 240 1.75 0.06 1.78
N ASP A 241 2.14 0.39 3.02
CA ASP A 241 2.50 -0.60 4.05
C ASP A 241 1.32 -1.22 4.80
N ASP A 242 0.09 -0.72 4.61
CA ASP A 242 -1.08 -1.39 5.18
C ASP A 242 -1.18 -2.82 4.62
N ASN A 243 -1.63 -3.76 5.44
CA ASN A 243 -1.80 -5.14 4.99
C ASN A 243 -3.08 -5.30 4.13
N LEU A 244 -3.12 -6.34 3.29
CA LEU A 244 -4.27 -6.57 2.40
C LEU A 244 -5.56 -6.89 3.14
N ARG A 245 -5.50 -7.36 4.40
CA ARG A 245 -6.70 -7.59 5.22
C ARG A 245 -7.36 -6.27 5.59
N GLU A 246 -6.59 -5.23 5.88
CA GLU A 246 -7.11 -3.88 6.13
C GLU A 246 -7.69 -3.26 4.85
N ALA A 247 -7.04 -3.48 3.70
CA ALA A 247 -7.58 -3.08 2.39
C ALA A 247 -8.93 -3.74 2.09
N ASP A 248 -9.03 -5.05 2.32
CA ASP A 248 -10.25 -5.81 2.11
C ASP A 248 -11.37 -5.35 3.06
N ARG A 249 -11.03 -5.17 4.35
CA ARG A 249 -11.95 -4.67 5.39
C ARG A 249 -12.52 -3.30 5.04
N ARG A 250 -11.70 -2.35 4.59
CA ARG A 250 -12.17 -1.01 4.18
C ARG A 250 -13.05 -1.05 2.92
N ILE A 251 -12.71 -1.90 1.94
CA ILE A 251 -13.54 -2.13 0.75
C ILE A 251 -14.92 -2.68 1.13
N GLN A 252 -14.99 -3.66 2.03
CA GLN A 252 -16.25 -4.20 2.55
C GLN A 252 -17.04 -3.18 3.36
N GLN A 253 -16.41 -2.58 4.38
CA GLN A 253 -17.08 -1.67 5.33
C GLN A 253 -17.70 -0.46 4.64
N HIS A 254 -17.01 0.10 3.64
CA HIS A 254 -17.50 1.29 2.93
C HIS A 254 -18.29 0.95 1.65
N ARG A 255 -18.46 -0.33 1.30
CA ARG A 255 -19.11 -0.79 0.05
C ARG A 255 -18.57 -0.10 -1.21
N ILE A 256 -17.25 0.09 -1.26
CA ILE A 256 -16.54 0.78 -2.36
C ILE A 256 -15.84 -0.20 -3.28
N SER A 257 -15.82 0.08 -4.58
CA SER A 257 -15.18 -0.77 -5.60
C SER A 257 -13.65 -0.71 -5.63
N GLN A 258 -13.05 0.26 -4.92
CA GLN A 258 -11.62 0.56 -4.96
C GLN A 258 -11.20 1.46 -3.79
N LEU A 259 -9.92 1.38 -3.41
CA LEU A 259 -9.22 2.33 -2.54
C LEU A 259 -8.05 2.95 -3.31
N PHE A 260 -7.71 4.19 -2.97
CA PHE A 260 -6.58 4.90 -3.55
C PHE A 260 -5.38 4.79 -2.62
N VAL A 261 -4.27 4.26 -3.10
CA VAL A 261 -3.05 4.10 -2.31
C VAL A 261 -2.34 5.44 -2.27
N SER A 262 -2.27 6.07 -1.09
CA SER A 262 -1.55 7.33 -0.89
C SER A 262 -0.21 7.08 -0.24
N SER A 263 0.84 7.71 -0.77
CA SER A 263 2.08 7.90 -0.01
C SER A 263 1.87 8.87 1.16
N GLN A 264 2.83 8.93 2.09
CA GLN A 264 2.87 9.92 3.17
C GLN A 264 2.92 11.38 2.65
N SER A 265 3.30 11.59 1.38
CA SER A 265 3.29 12.89 0.70
C SER A 265 1.94 13.28 0.09
N GLY A 266 0.86 12.52 0.34
CA GLY A 266 -0.49 12.81 -0.16
C GLY A 266 -0.69 12.56 -1.66
N GLN A 267 0.29 11.95 -2.33
CA GLN A 267 0.19 11.58 -3.75
C GLN A 267 -0.41 10.18 -3.91
N ILE A 268 -1.28 10.00 -4.91
CA ILE A 268 -1.83 8.69 -5.22
C ILE A 268 -0.75 7.86 -5.95
N ALA A 269 -0.13 6.94 -5.21
CA ALA A 269 0.89 6.01 -5.67
C ALA A 269 0.30 4.80 -6.42
N GLY A 270 -1.00 4.54 -6.26
CA GLY A 270 -1.68 3.46 -6.95
C GLY A 270 -3.17 3.35 -6.62
N ILE A 271 -3.82 2.34 -7.17
CA ILE A 271 -5.20 1.95 -6.86
C ILE A 271 -5.21 0.47 -6.47
N ILE A 272 -5.92 0.13 -5.39
CA ILE A 272 -6.20 -1.25 -5.01
C ILE A 272 -7.71 -1.53 -5.17
N THR A 273 -8.02 -2.68 -5.77
CA THR A 273 -9.38 -3.14 -6.10
C THR A 273 -9.58 -4.56 -5.56
N PRO A 274 -10.81 -5.08 -5.49
CA PRO A 274 -11.06 -6.49 -5.17
C PRO A 274 -10.22 -7.46 -6.02
N ASN A 275 -10.00 -7.15 -7.31
CA ASN A 275 -9.13 -7.94 -8.19
C ASN A 275 -7.66 -7.92 -7.75
N CYS A 276 -7.15 -6.77 -7.30
CA CYS A 276 -5.79 -6.68 -6.76
C CYS A 276 -5.62 -7.54 -5.49
N ILE A 277 -6.62 -7.55 -4.61
CA ILE A 277 -6.63 -8.37 -3.38
C ILE A 277 -6.69 -9.87 -3.75
N LEU A 278 -7.56 -10.26 -4.68
CA LEU A 278 -7.64 -11.63 -5.19
C LEU A 278 -6.36 -12.08 -5.92
N LYS A 279 -5.63 -11.17 -6.59
CA LYS A 279 -4.28 -11.48 -7.12
C LYS A 279 -3.23 -11.62 -6.02
N GLY A 280 -3.41 -10.97 -4.87
CA GLY A 280 -2.65 -11.25 -3.64
C GLY A 280 -2.91 -12.65 -3.08
N LEU A 281 -4.07 -13.23 -3.38
CA LEU A 281 -4.44 -14.62 -3.07
C LEU A 281 -4.05 -15.63 -4.15
N ASP A 282 -3.38 -15.21 -5.24
CA ASP A 282 -2.95 -16.12 -6.33
C ASP A 282 -1.74 -16.98 -5.94
N ALA A 283 -1.73 -17.44 -4.68
CA ALA A 283 -0.97 -18.57 -4.19
C ALA A 283 -1.62 -19.87 -4.68
N MET A 284 -1.71 -20.03 -6.01
CA MET A 284 -2.14 -21.27 -6.66
C MET A 284 -1.22 -22.45 -6.27
N GLU A 285 -0.01 -22.15 -5.77
CA GLU A 285 0.93 -23.09 -5.13
C GLU A 285 0.55 -23.53 -3.71
N MET A 286 -0.18 -22.72 -2.90
CA MET A 286 -0.53 -23.10 -1.52
C MET A 286 -1.92 -23.72 -1.42
N TYR A 287 -2.95 -23.10 -2.01
CA TYR A 287 -4.32 -23.62 -1.90
C TYR A 287 -4.52 -24.91 -2.70
N GLY A 288 -3.80 -25.08 -3.81
CA GLY A 288 -3.76 -26.33 -4.58
C GLY A 288 -3.09 -27.50 -3.84
N VAL A 289 -2.35 -27.23 -2.75
CA VAL A 289 -1.78 -28.24 -1.85
C VAL A 289 -2.77 -28.56 -0.74
N ILE A 290 -3.30 -27.54 -0.06
CA ILE A 290 -4.28 -27.70 1.03
C ILE A 290 -5.51 -28.47 0.56
N GLN A 291 -6.09 -28.12 -0.60
CA GLN A 291 -7.29 -28.80 -1.09
C GLN A 291 -7.05 -30.28 -1.48
N ARG A 292 -5.83 -30.63 -1.93
CA ARG A 292 -5.46 -32.03 -2.22
C ARG A 292 -5.18 -32.85 -0.96
N LEU A 293 -4.79 -32.21 0.13
CA LEU A 293 -4.70 -32.85 1.44
C LEU A 293 -6.11 -33.15 1.98
N GLU A 294 -7.03 -32.18 1.91
CA GLU A 294 -8.40 -32.35 2.38
C GLU A 294 -9.19 -33.39 1.56
N GLN A 295 -9.14 -33.36 0.22
CA GLN A 295 -9.84 -34.36 -0.60
C GLN A 295 -9.37 -35.81 -0.35
N GLN A 296 -8.10 -36.03 0.04
CA GLN A 296 -7.63 -37.36 0.40
C GLN A 296 -8.08 -37.80 1.80
N VAL A 297 -8.19 -36.88 2.77
CA VAL A 297 -8.68 -37.18 4.12
C VAL A 297 -10.18 -37.53 4.09
N SER A 298 -10.99 -36.74 3.37
CA SER A 298 -12.44 -37.00 3.24
C SER A 298 -12.79 -38.28 2.48
N GLN A 299 -11.87 -38.85 1.69
CA GLN A 299 -12.07 -40.11 0.96
C GLN A 299 -11.72 -41.37 1.77
N HIS A 300 -11.44 -41.28 3.08
CA HIS A 300 -11.16 -42.44 3.94
C HIS A 300 -12.13 -42.61 5.14
N PRO A 301 -13.45 -42.78 4.90
CA PRO A 301 -14.32 -43.37 5.91
C PRO A 301 -14.02 -44.87 6.06
N SER A 302 -13.53 -45.25 7.24
CA SER A 302 -13.71 -46.58 7.88
C SER A 302 -13.50 -47.85 7.03
N HIS A 303 -12.34 -48.49 7.21
CA HIS A 303 -12.00 -49.90 6.89
C HIS A 303 -13.09 -50.83 6.28
N GLN A 304 -12.81 -51.45 5.12
CA GLN A 304 -12.66 -52.93 5.03
C GLN A 304 -12.15 -53.48 3.67
N ASN A 305 -11.31 -54.52 3.76
CA ASN A 305 -11.15 -55.65 2.83
C ASN A 305 -10.78 -55.42 1.34
N GLY A 306 -9.48 -55.20 1.12
CA GLY A 306 -8.65 -56.16 0.35
C GLY A 306 -8.93 -56.41 -1.14
N LYS A 307 -8.23 -55.67 -2.01
CA LYS A 307 -7.51 -56.21 -3.17
C LYS A 307 -6.45 -55.23 -3.67
N VAL A 308 -5.41 -55.76 -4.32
CA VAL A 308 -4.20 -55.02 -4.73
C VAL A 308 -4.47 -54.13 -5.94
N ALA A 309 -4.02 -52.88 -5.85
CA ALA A 309 -3.78 -51.99 -7.00
C ALA A 309 -2.37 -51.37 -6.84
N HIS A 310 -1.66 -51.17 -7.95
CA HIS A 310 -0.29 -50.65 -7.94
C HIS A 310 -0.25 -49.14 -7.64
N PRO A 311 0.83 -48.63 -7.01
CA PRO A 311 0.88 -47.27 -6.51
C PRO A 311 1.15 -46.24 -7.61
N GLN A 312 0.34 -45.17 -7.66
CA GLN A 312 0.83 -43.88 -8.14
C GLN A 312 1.64 -43.22 -7.00
N PRO A 313 2.69 -42.44 -7.33
CA PRO A 313 3.48 -41.74 -6.31
C PRO A 313 2.62 -40.68 -5.61
N ASP A 314 2.60 -40.74 -4.27
CA ASP A 314 1.80 -39.86 -3.44
C ASP A 314 2.41 -38.45 -3.41
N LEU A 315 1.89 -37.55 -4.26
CA LEU A 315 2.38 -36.17 -4.37
C LEU A 315 2.24 -35.40 -3.05
N ASN A 316 1.30 -35.80 -2.18
CA ASN A 316 1.11 -35.20 -0.86
C ASN A 316 2.21 -35.61 0.13
N ALA A 317 2.80 -36.80 -0.01
CA ALA A 317 4.04 -37.12 0.67
C ALA A 317 5.14 -36.19 0.13
N ALA A 318 5.40 -36.21 -1.19
CA ALA A 318 6.46 -35.43 -1.81
C ALA A 318 6.49 -33.94 -1.37
N ILE A 319 5.33 -33.28 -1.23
CA ILE A 319 5.27 -31.89 -0.78
C ILE A 319 5.69 -31.72 0.70
N VAL A 320 5.14 -32.53 1.62
CA VAL A 320 5.52 -32.50 3.04
C VAL A 320 6.98 -32.91 3.27
N GLU A 321 7.51 -33.80 2.41
CA GLU A 321 8.92 -34.19 2.38
C GLU A 321 9.85 -33.09 1.84
N THR A 322 9.35 -32.20 0.95
CA THR A 322 10.15 -31.07 0.41
C THR A 322 10.19 -29.81 1.29
N VAL A 323 9.40 -29.72 2.35
CA VAL A 323 9.44 -28.55 3.26
C VAL A 323 10.65 -28.66 4.18
N SER A 324 11.49 -27.62 4.20
CA SER A 324 12.74 -27.54 4.99
C SER A 324 12.55 -27.63 6.51
N ASN A 325 11.33 -27.36 6.99
CA ASN A 325 11.00 -27.33 8.41
C ASN A 325 10.56 -28.71 8.92
N LEU A 326 10.70 -28.92 10.23
CA LEU A 326 10.25 -30.12 10.93
C LEU A 326 8.72 -30.16 10.93
N VAL A 327 8.12 -31.23 10.43
CA VAL A 327 6.66 -31.43 10.42
C VAL A 327 6.31 -32.79 11.01
N VAL A 328 5.52 -32.77 12.08
CA VAL A 328 4.98 -33.96 12.76
C VAL A 328 3.49 -33.79 12.98
N VAL A 329 2.70 -34.81 12.64
CA VAL A 329 1.25 -34.82 12.88
C VAL A 329 0.93 -35.92 13.88
N LEU A 330 0.22 -35.54 14.94
CA LEU A 330 -0.25 -36.39 16.02
C LEU A 330 -1.76 -36.63 15.88
N ASP A 331 -2.26 -37.82 16.22
CA ASP A 331 -3.69 -38.06 16.42
C ASP A 331 -4.18 -37.55 17.80
N SER A 332 -5.47 -37.69 18.05
CA SER A 332 -6.12 -37.33 19.32
C SER A 332 -5.62 -38.08 20.57
N GLN A 333 -4.78 -39.11 20.41
CA GLN A 333 -4.08 -39.81 21.50
C GLN A 333 -2.59 -39.44 21.60
N GLY A 334 -2.09 -38.53 20.74
CA GLY A 334 -0.68 -38.15 20.68
C GLY A 334 0.20 -39.10 19.86
N ARG A 335 -0.38 -39.99 19.05
CA ARG A 335 0.38 -40.94 18.23
C ARG A 335 0.79 -40.30 16.91
N ILE A 336 2.01 -40.59 16.48
CA ILE A 336 2.58 -40.01 15.25
C ILE A 336 1.95 -40.66 14.01
N VAL A 337 1.19 -39.88 13.25
CA VAL A 337 0.53 -40.31 11.99
C VAL A 337 1.23 -39.78 10.73
N ARG A 338 2.05 -38.73 10.86
CA ARG A 338 3.00 -38.24 9.84
C ARG A 338 4.26 -37.68 10.51
N PHE A 339 5.38 -37.81 9.80
CA PHE A 339 6.72 -37.40 10.21
C PHE A 339 7.53 -37.22 8.92
N ASN A 340 8.08 -36.03 8.66
CA ASN A 340 8.74 -35.72 7.38
C ASN A 340 10.26 -35.96 7.39
N GLN A 341 10.90 -35.96 6.21
CA GLN A 341 12.33 -36.22 6.01
C GLN A 341 13.22 -35.24 6.80
N ALA A 342 12.81 -33.98 6.99
CA ALA A 342 13.51 -33.04 7.87
C ALA A 342 13.52 -33.56 9.33
N SER A 343 12.40 -34.12 9.78
CA SER A 343 12.24 -34.72 11.11
C SER A 343 12.98 -36.06 11.22
N GLU A 344 13.04 -36.86 10.15
CA GLU A 344 13.90 -38.05 10.09
C GLU A 344 15.39 -37.68 10.19
N ALA A 345 15.83 -36.63 9.49
CA ALA A 345 17.21 -36.18 9.48
C ALA A 345 17.67 -35.61 10.84
N VAL A 346 16.83 -34.82 11.51
CA VAL A 346 17.17 -34.21 12.81
C VAL A 346 17.12 -35.24 13.95
N THR A 347 16.19 -36.20 13.92
CA THR A 347 16.02 -37.17 15.03
C THR A 347 16.74 -38.50 14.82
N GLY A 348 17.08 -38.85 13.58
CA GLY A 348 17.63 -40.16 13.20
C GLY A 348 16.61 -41.31 13.19
N TYR A 349 15.34 -41.05 13.55
CA TYR A 349 14.26 -42.03 13.45
C TYR A 349 13.60 -41.95 12.08
N SER A 350 13.37 -43.10 11.44
CA SER A 350 12.49 -43.12 10.26
C SER A 350 11.02 -43.09 10.68
N PHE A 351 10.14 -42.48 9.87
CA PHE A 351 8.70 -42.48 10.07
C PHE A 351 8.17 -43.91 10.23
N ARG A 352 8.74 -44.89 9.51
CA ARG A 352 8.37 -46.30 9.64
C ARG A 352 8.57 -46.87 11.05
N GLU A 353 9.52 -46.33 11.82
CA GLU A 353 9.80 -46.77 13.18
C GLU A 353 8.93 -46.06 14.22
N VAL A 354 8.62 -44.78 14.02
CA VAL A 354 7.86 -43.96 15.00
C VAL A 354 6.36 -43.89 14.73
N ARG A 355 5.89 -44.31 13.55
CA ARG A 355 4.47 -44.35 13.18
C ARG A 355 3.64 -45.13 14.22
N ASN A 356 2.51 -44.53 14.61
CA ASN A 356 1.56 -45.00 15.62
C ASN A 356 2.11 -45.09 17.08
N GLN A 357 3.37 -44.73 17.31
CA GLN A 357 3.93 -44.57 18.65
C GLN A 357 3.63 -43.18 19.21
N ILE A 358 3.68 -43.04 20.54
CA ILE A 358 3.32 -41.81 21.24
C ILE A 358 4.51 -40.84 21.21
N PHE A 359 4.27 -39.62 20.75
CA PHE A 359 5.31 -38.62 20.48
C PHE A 359 6.21 -38.32 21.69
N TRP A 360 5.60 -38.02 22.84
CA TRP A 360 6.31 -37.67 24.06
C TRP A 360 6.95 -38.85 24.79
N GLU A 361 6.70 -40.10 24.37
CA GLU A 361 7.38 -41.29 24.90
C GLU A 361 8.68 -41.59 24.12
N ILE A 362 8.82 -41.07 22.90
CA ILE A 362 10.02 -41.23 22.05
C ILE A 362 10.91 -40.01 22.15
N PHE A 363 10.34 -38.82 22.01
CA PHE A 363 11.09 -37.60 21.75
C PHE A 363 11.31 -36.71 22.97
N LEU A 364 10.57 -36.83 24.06
CA LEU A 364 10.70 -35.92 25.20
C LEU A 364 11.38 -36.58 26.40
N SER A 365 12.07 -35.78 27.20
CA SER A 365 12.57 -36.22 28.51
C SER A 365 11.41 -36.49 29.48
N SER A 366 11.64 -37.29 30.54
CA SER A 366 10.61 -37.61 31.53
C SER A 366 10.02 -36.40 32.27
N GLU A 367 10.72 -35.27 32.26
CA GLU A 367 10.30 -33.99 32.84
C GLU A 367 9.38 -33.22 31.85
N GLU A 368 9.84 -33.05 30.60
CA GLU A 368 9.06 -32.41 29.53
C GLU A 368 7.80 -33.21 29.17
N GLN A 369 7.87 -34.55 29.25
CA GLN A 369 6.77 -35.46 28.97
C GLN A 369 5.53 -35.15 29.82
N GLN A 370 5.70 -34.89 31.12
CA GLN A 370 4.58 -34.58 32.01
C GLN A 370 3.92 -33.23 31.66
N GLN A 371 4.74 -32.21 31.36
CA GLN A 371 4.27 -30.88 30.97
C GLN A 371 3.51 -30.92 29.63
N PHE A 372 4.07 -31.61 28.63
CA PHE A 372 3.46 -31.74 27.30
C PHE A 372 2.17 -32.54 27.36
N GLN A 373 2.16 -33.67 28.08
CA GLN A 373 0.97 -34.50 28.26
C GLN A 373 -0.16 -33.76 28.98
N ALA A 374 0.15 -32.93 29.98
CA ALA A 374 -0.85 -32.11 30.66
C ALA A 374 -1.51 -31.11 29.70
N ASN A 375 -0.72 -30.39 28.89
CA ASN A 375 -1.24 -29.48 27.86
C ASN A 375 -2.05 -30.21 26.78
N PHE A 376 -1.66 -31.44 26.43
CA PHE A 376 -2.35 -32.25 25.43
C PHE A 376 -3.69 -32.81 25.96
N GLN A 377 -3.81 -33.03 27.26
CA GLN A 377 -5.06 -33.50 27.88
C GLN A 377 -6.09 -32.37 28.11
N THR A 378 -5.66 -31.11 28.19
CA THR A 378 -6.57 -29.95 28.33
C THR A 378 -7.11 -29.38 27.00
N LEU A 379 -6.62 -29.89 25.86
CA LEU A 379 -7.08 -29.57 24.50
C LEU A 379 -8.60 -29.50 24.25
N PRO A 380 -9.46 -30.35 24.88
CA PRO A 380 -10.91 -30.25 24.70
C PRO A 380 -11.54 -29.00 25.34
N SER A 381 -10.79 -28.25 26.17
CA SER A 381 -11.29 -27.13 26.96
C SER A 381 -10.38 -25.89 26.94
N SER A 382 -9.25 -25.93 26.23
CA SER A 382 -8.27 -24.85 26.11
C SER A 382 -7.52 -24.95 24.78
N GLU A 383 -7.03 -23.83 24.26
CA GLU A 383 -6.11 -23.85 23.11
C GLU A 383 -4.75 -24.44 23.54
N PHE A 384 -4.14 -25.23 22.65
CA PHE A 384 -2.77 -25.69 22.85
C PHE A 384 -1.81 -24.50 22.71
N PRO A 385 -0.73 -24.41 23.51
CA PRO A 385 0.18 -23.28 23.43
C PRO A 385 0.70 -23.08 21.99
N PRO A 386 0.53 -21.88 21.39
CA PRO A 386 0.77 -21.69 19.95
C PRO A 386 2.25 -21.77 19.57
N GLN A 387 3.16 -21.57 20.52
CA GLN A 387 4.60 -21.73 20.34
C GLN A 387 5.26 -22.32 21.61
N GLN A 388 6.18 -23.28 21.48
CA GLN A 388 6.98 -23.86 22.58
C GLN A 388 8.39 -24.30 22.10
N GLU A 389 9.39 -24.23 22.99
CA GLU A 389 10.70 -24.88 22.79
C GLU A 389 10.74 -26.22 23.55
N LEU A 390 11.22 -27.30 22.92
CA LEU A 390 11.27 -28.65 23.48
C LEU A 390 12.59 -29.37 23.10
N SER A 391 13.07 -30.26 23.97
CA SER A 391 14.29 -31.04 23.76
C SER A 391 14.00 -32.42 23.17
N TRP A 392 14.15 -32.56 21.86
CA TRP A 392 13.89 -33.78 21.11
C TRP A 392 15.02 -34.80 21.23
N LEU A 393 14.75 -35.96 21.82
CA LEU A 393 15.66 -37.08 21.95
C LEU A 393 15.87 -37.79 20.60
N THR A 394 17.14 -37.89 20.19
CA THR A 394 17.53 -38.61 18.97
C THR A 394 17.54 -40.13 19.18
N LYS A 395 17.51 -40.88 18.06
CA LYS A 395 17.51 -42.34 18.06
C LYS A 395 18.71 -42.93 18.80
N GLY A 396 18.41 -43.80 19.77
CA GLY A 396 19.40 -44.38 20.68
C GLY A 396 19.72 -43.54 21.92
N GLY A 397 19.08 -42.37 22.11
CA GLY A 397 19.21 -41.54 23.30
C GLY A 397 20.57 -40.83 23.44
N LEU A 398 21.35 -40.76 22.36
CA LEU A 398 22.74 -40.28 22.38
C LEU A 398 22.87 -38.75 22.34
N GLN A 399 21.88 -38.04 21.81
CA GLN A 399 21.85 -36.57 21.71
C GLN A 399 20.43 -36.04 21.90
N ALA A 400 20.30 -34.84 22.47
CA ALA A 400 19.05 -34.08 22.52
C ALA A 400 19.16 -32.86 21.57
N ARG A 401 18.08 -32.54 20.87
CA ARG A 401 17.95 -31.43 19.92
C ARG A 401 16.97 -30.41 20.47
N THR A 402 17.36 -29.17 20.67
CA THR A 402 16.42 -28.11 21.07
C THR A 402 15.71 -27.61 19.83
N VAL A 403 14.38 -27.74 19.80
CA VAL A 403 13.55 -27.40 18.65
C VAL A 403 12.47 -26.41 19.07
N SER A 404 12.29 -25.34 18.29
CA SER A 404 11.20 -24.38 18.48
C SER A 404 10.02 -24.78 17.59
N HIS A 405 8.83 -24.95 18.17
CA HIS A 405 7.63 -25.43 17.50
C HIS A 405 6.48 -24.44 17.56
N PHE A 406 5.74 -24.34 16.46
CA PHE A 406 4.39 -23.82 16.37
C PHE A 406 3.39 -24.97 16.25
N ASN A 407 2.28 -24.84 16.97
CA ASN A 407 1.30 -25.91 17.14
C ASN A 407 -0.05 -25.51 16.54
N SER A 408 -0.67 -26.40 15.77
CA SER A 408 -1.99 -26.18 15.15
C SER A 408 -2.90 -27.38 15.37
N THR A 409 -4.09 -27.14 15.91
CA THR A 409 -5.07 -28.19 16.25
C THR A 409 -6.17 -28.27 15.21
N LEU A 410 -6.39 -29.47 14.66
CA LEU A 410 -7.51 -29.81 13.79
C LEU A 410 -8.59 -30.52 14.61
N TYR A 411 -9.85 -30.22 14.30
CA TYR A 411 -11.03 -30.75 15.00
C TYR A 411 -11.92 -31.51 14.02
N ASN A 412 -12.54 -32.59 14.47
CA ASN A 412 -13.54 -33.33 13.72
C ASN A 412 -14.92 -32.65 13.74
N ASP A 413 -15.86 -33.20 12.97
CA ASP A 413 -17.25 -32.71 12.85
C ASP A 413 -18.02 -32.61 14.19
N ALA A 414 -17.60 -33.38 15.21
CA ALA A 414 -18.16 -33.32 16.56
C ALA A 414 -17.50 -32.27 17.47
N GLY A 415 -16.56 -31.46 16.94
CA GLY A 415 -15.82 -30.45 17.70
C GLY A 415 -14.72 -31.02 18.61
N GLN A 416 -14.38 -32.30 18.47
CA GLN A 416 -13.31 -32.95 19.23
C GLN A 416 -11.99 -32.86 18.45
N VAL A 417 -10.84 -32.81 19.13
CA VAL A 417 -9.55 -32.81 18.44
C VAL A 417 -9.38 -34.09 17.64
N GLU A 418 -9.01 -33.95 16.37
CA GLU A 418 -8.73 -35.05 15.45
C GLU A 418 -7.23 -35.23 15.26
N TYR A 419 -6.52 -34.12 14.99
CA TYR A 419 -5.07 -34.10 14.83
C TYR A 419 -4.44 -32.85 15.46
N VAL A 420 -3.16 -32.95 15.84
CA VAL A 420 -2.32 -31.82 16.23
C VAL A 420 -1.09 -31.81 15.33
N ILE A 421 -0.86 -30.71 14.63
CA ILE A 421 0.30 -30.49 13.75
C ILE A 421 1.34 -29.69 14.52
N LEU A 422 2.55 -30.24 14.62
CA LEU A 422 3.74 -29.59 15.16
C LEU A 422 4.62 -29.19 13.98
N THR A 423 4.90 -27.90 13.82
CA THR A 423 5.83 -27.38 12.79
C THR A 423 6.98 -26.64 13.46
N GLY A 424 8.25 -26.89 13.11
CA GLY A 424 9.37 -26.32 13.87
C GLY A 424 10.73 -26.27 13.18
N GLU A 425 11.71 -25.71 13.89
CA GLU A 425 13.09 -25.51 13.44
C GLU A 425 14.10 -25.95 14.53
N ASP A 426 15.16 -26.67 14.15
CA ASP A 426 16.23 -27.12 15.05
C ASP A 426 17.16 -25.94 15.42
N ILE A 427 17.01 -25.44 16.65
CA ILE A 427 17.82 -24.35 17.21
C ILE A 427 18.98 -24.86 18.09
N THR A 428 19.31 -26.15 18.03
CA THR A 428 20.34 -26.78 18.89
C THR A 428 21.70 -26.09 18.79
N GLN A 429 22.17 -25.79 17.58
CA GLN A 429 23.47 -25.13 17.41
C GLN A 429 23.49 -23.71 17.99
N TYR A 430 22.36 -23.01 17.94
CA TYR A 430 22.22 -21.68 18.52
C TYR A 430 22.32 -21.75 20.07
N ARG A 431 21.53 -22.63 20.69
CA ARG A 431 21.55 -22.85 22.16
C ARG A 431 22.86 -23.47 22.67
N GLN A 432 23.54 -24.30 21.88
CA GLN A 432 24.85 -24.85 22.24
C GLN A 432 25.96 -23.80 22.17
N ARG A 433 25.91 -22.86 21.22
CA ARG A 433 26.85 -21.72 21.20
C ARG A 433 26.62 -20.79 22.39
N GLU A 434 25.37 -20.46 22.68
CA GLU A 434 24.98 -19.66 23.86
C GLU A 434 25.55 -20.26 25.16
N LYS A 435 25.30 -21.55 25.42
CA LYS A 435 25.85 -22.26 26.60
C LYS A 435 27.37 -22.45 26.56
N ALA A 436 27.98 -22.60 25.39
CA ALA A 436 29.43 -22.72 25.29
C ALA A 436 30.14 -21.40 25.57
N ASP A 437 29.54 -20.26 25.23
CA ASP A 437 30.08 -18.92 25.56
C ASP A 437 29.99 -18.65 27.07
N ASP A 438 28.87 -19.04 27.70
CA ASP A 438 28.70 -19.01 29.16
C ASP A 438 29.73 -19.92 29.87
N GLN A 439 29.88 -21.17 29.42
CA GLN A 439 30.84 -22.13 29.99
C GLN A 439 32.29 -21.72 29.78
N LEU A 440 32.63 -21.16 28.60
CA LEU A 440 33.98 -20.64 28.35
C LEU A 440 34.28 -19.44 29.25
N THR A 441 33.28 -18.61 29.53
CA THR A 441 33.37 -17.49 30.48
C THR A 441 33.59 -17.96 31.94
N GLU A 442 33.06 -19.13 32.30
CA GLU A 442 33.25 -19.76 33.61
C GLU A 442 34.57 -20.57 33.71
N GLU A 443 34.98 -21.28 32.63
CA GLU A 443 36.29 -21.94 32.54
C GLU A 443 37.45 -20.94 32.52
N LEU A 444 37.31 -19.79 31.84
CA LEU A 444 38.31 -18.72 31.88
C LEU A 444 38.44 -18.09 33.27
N LYS A 445 37.41 -18.20 34.11
CA LYS A 445 37.46 -17.89 35.54
C LYS A 445 38.27 -18.94 36.31
N ASN A 446 37.95 -20.22 36.13
CA ASN A 446 38.57 -21.31 36.90
C ASN A 446 40.01 -21.64 36.47
N ARG A 447 40.35 -21.49 35.19
CA ARG A 447 41.71 -21.76 34.67
C ARG A 447 42.76 -20.72 35.09
N VAL A 448 42.33 -19.58 35.63
CA VAL A 448 43.23 -18.63 36.31
C VAL A 448 43.71 -19.18 37.66
N ASP A 449 42.93 -20.06 38.30
CA ASP A 449 43.24 -20.61 39.62
C ASP A 449 44.00 -21.96 39.58
N GLU A 450 43.84 -22.78 38.52
CA GLU A 450 44.41 -24.15 38.47
C GLU A 450 45.68 -24.33 37.60
N GLY A 451 46.11 -23.32 36.85
CA GLY A 451 47.22 -23.41 35.86
C GLY A 451 48.65 -23.61 36.42
N GLY A 452 48.80 -24.21 37.60
CA GLY A 452 49.99 -24.12 38.44
C GLY A 452 50.80 -25.40 38.68
N GLU A 453 50.51 -26.57 38.07
CA GLU A 453 51.33 -27.77 38.32
C GLU A 453 51.33 -28.86 37.22
N LYS A 454 52.49 -29.55 37.13
CA LYS A 454 52.74 -30.90 36.54
C LYS A 454 52.74 -31.06 35.01
N SER A 455 53.95 -31.06 34.47
CA SER A 455 54.31 -31.69 33.18
C SER A 455 55.21 -32.93 33.41
N THR A 456 55.37 -33.75 32.36
CA THR A 456 56.29 -34.91 32.18
C THR A 456 55.91 -36.29 32.77
N GLN A 457 55.98 -37.36 31.95
CA GLN A 457 56.86 -38.55 32.16
C GLN A 457 56.71 -39.70 31.11
N TYR A 458 57.87 -40.13 30.53
CA TYR A 458 58.29 -41.45 29.94
C TYR A 458 57.43 -42.25 28.90
N LEU A 459 57.92 -43.25 28.13
CA LEU A 459 59.14 -43.50 27.28
C LEU A 459 59.31 -45.03 27.01
N ALA A 460 59.73 -45.42 25.78
CA ALA A 460 60.58 -46.61 25.46
C ALA A 460 60.06 -48.07 25.74
N LYS A 461 60.57 -49.20 25.18
CA LYS A 461 61.35 -49.54 23.95
C LYS A 461 61.51 -51.09 23.77
N TYR A 462 61.45 -51.57 22.51
CA TYR A 462 61.77 -52.88 21.87
C TYR A 462 62.39 -54.10 22.59
N ARG A 463 61.91 -55.28 22.16
CA ARG A 463 62.62 -56.55 21.78
C ARG A 463 61.79 -57.26 20.67
N GLY A 464 62.26 -58.17 19.80
CA GLY A 464 63.64 -58.58 19.46
C GLY A 464 63.75 -59.73 18.42
N SER A 465 64.41 -59.46 17.29
CA SER A 465 65.03 -60.33 16.25
C SER A 465 64.28 -61.46 15.49
N GLU A 466 63.55 -62.40 16.09
CA GLU A 466 62.94 -63.53 15.32
C GLU A 466 61.42 -63.45 15.25
N SER A 467 60.77 -63.20 16.39
CA SER A 467 59.47 -62.51 16.38
C SER A 467 59.55 -61.21 15.58
N GLN A 468 60.73 -60.61 15.39
CA GLN A 468 60.88 -59.38 14.64
C GLN A 468 60.69 -59.54 13.13
N SER A 469 61.08 -60.63 12.44
CA SER A 469 60.79 -60.74 11.00
C SER A 469 59.31 -61.07 10.73
N GLN A 470 58.70 -61.88 11.60
CA GLN A 470 57.27 -62.17 11.57
C GLN A 470 56.45 -60.93 11.98
N SER A 471 56.83 -60.24 13.05
CA SER A 471 56.23 -58.99 13.50
C SER A 471 56.53 -57.84 12.55
N GLU A 472 57.64 -57.80 11.82
CA GLU A 472 57.88 -56.81 10.76
C GLU A 472 56.98 -57.08 9.56
N LYS A 473 56.71 -58.35 9.21
CA LYS A 473 55.69 -58.69 8.19
C LYS A 473 54.27 -58.40 8.65
N GLU A 474 53.92 -58.72 9.88
CA GLU A 474 52.60 -58.45 10.46
C GLU A 474 52.40 -56.95 10.73
N ARG A 475 53.43 -56.23 11.17
CA ARG A 475 53.46 -54.77 11.30
C ARG A 475 53.48 -54.09 9.95
N LEU A 476 54.17 -54.63 8.94
CA LEU A 476 54.10 -54.10 7.58
C LEU A 476 52.69 -54.30 7.01
N LYS A 477 52.09 -55.49 7.14
CA LYS A 477 50.67 -55.73 6.81
C LYS A 477 49.76 -54.75 7.56
N PHE A 478 49.96 -54.55 8.86
CA PHE A 478 49.19 -53.62 9.68
C PHE A 478 49.39 -52.15 9.28
N LEU A 479 50.62 -51.73 8.98
CA LEU A 479 50.93 -50.37 8.52
C LEU A 479 50.35 -50.11 7.12
N LEU A 480 50.39 -51.12 6.25
CA LEU A 480 49.76 -51.07 4.93
C LEU A 480 48.22 -51.03 5.07
N SER A 481 47.61 -51.76 6.02
CA SER A 481 46.15 -51.73 6.25
C SER A 481 45.65 -50.54 7.06
N ALA A 482 46.51 -49.91 7.87
CA ALA A 482 46.16 -48.74 8.70
C ALA A 482 46.38 -47.40 7.97
N ASN A 483 47.11 -47.41 6.85
CA ASN A 483 47.23 -46.25 5.97
C ASN A 483 45.98 -46.19 5.05
N PRO A 484 45.23 -45.08 4.97
CA PRO A 484 44.04 -44.96 4.10
C PRO A 484 44.35 -44.89 2.59
N ALA A 485 45.51 -45.38 2.15
CA ALA A 485 45.94 -45.44 0.76
C ALA A 485 46.00 -46.89 0.25
N ILE A 486 45.64 -47.11 -1.01
CA ILE A 486 45.87 -48.37 -1.72
C ILE A 486 47.33 -48.36 -2.18
N ILE A 487 48.17 -49.26 -1.66
CA ILE A 487 49.60 -49.30 -2.00
C ILE A 487 49.82 -50.45 -2.96
N TYR A 488 50.51 -50.21 -4.06
CA TYR A 488 50.75 -51.21 -5.10
C TYR A 488 52.17 -51.17 -5.65
N SER A 489 52.56 -52.27 -6.28
CA SER A 489 53.67 -52.27 -7.22
C SER A 489 53.32 -53.05 -8.48
N CYS A 490 53.95 -52.70 -9.60
CA CYS A 490 53.78 -53.37 -10.88
C CYS A 490 55.09 -53.44 -11.67
N ASN A 491 55.23 -54.47 -12.50
CA ASN A 491 56.41 -54.66 -13.32
C ASN A 491 56.50 -53.56 -14.40
N TYR A 492 57.65 -52.88 -14.51
CA TYR A 492 57.79 -51.71 -15.38
C TYR A 492 57.55 -52.00 -16.89
N GLN A 493 57.89 -53.20 -17.37
CA GLN A 493 57.78 -53.54 -18.80
C GLN A 493 56.38 -54.02 -19.21
N THR A 494 55.64 -54.61 -18.29
CA THR A 494 54.33 -55.24 -18.56
C THR A 494 53.17 -54.54 -17.88
N TYR A 495 53.44 -53.58 -16.99
CA TYR A 495 52.51 -52.87 -16.12
C TYR A 495 51.59 -53.75 -15.26
N LYS A 496 51.79 -55.08 -15.29
CA LYS A 496 51.06 -56.05 -14.48
C LYS A 496 51.43 -55.88 -13.01
N ALA A 497 50.42 -55.78 -12.14
CA ALA A 497 50.62 -55.65 -10.70
C ALA A 497 51.35 -56.87 -10.13
N THR A 498 52.38 -56.60 -9.33
CA THR A 498 53.16 -57.56 -8.54
C THR A 498 52.69 -57.58 -7.08
N PHE A 499 52.09 -56.49 -6.60
CA PHE A 499 51.47 -56.37 -5.28
C PHE A 499 50.35 -55.30 -5.29
N VAL A 500 49.28 -55.53 -4.53
CA VAL A 500 48.25 -54.52 -4.18
C VAL A 500 47.85 -54.72 -2.72
N SER A 501 47.67 -53.64 -1.95
CA SER A 501 47.27 -53.72 -0.55
C SER A 501 45.76 -53.99 -0.38
N GLU A 502 45.41 -54.63 0.73
CA GLU A 502 44.04 -55.01 1.12
C GLU A 502 43.03 -53.84 1.06
N ASN A 503 43.51 -52.61 1.20
CA ASN A 503 42.68 -51.40 1.19
C ASN A 503 41.95 -51.19 -0.13
N VAL A 504 42.39 -51.81 -1.23
CA VAL A 504 41.63 -51.79 -2.50
C VAL A 504 40.22 -52.37 -2.33
N ARG A 505 40.06 -53.37 -1.44
CA ARG A 505 38.76 -53.96 -1.10
C ARG A 505 37.90 -53.00 -0.26
N LEU A 506 38.54 -52.26 0.66
CA LEU A 506 37.85 -51.29 1.53
C LEU A 506 37.44 -50.00 0.80
N ILE A 507 38.26 -49.53 -0.15
CA ILE A 507 38.10 -48.24 -0.83
C ILE A 507 37.40 -48.39 -2.19
N LEU A 508 37.66 -49.47 -2.93
CA LEU A 508 37.14 -49.70 -4.29
C LEU A 508 36.21 -50.92 -4.44
N GLY A 509 36.09 -51.77 -3.42
CA GLY A 509 35.22 -52.97 -3.39
C GLY A 509 35.80 -54.23 -4.07
N TYR A 510 36.87 -54.08 -4.85
CA TYR A 510 37.50 -55.18 -5.60
C TYR A 510 38.44 -56.03 -4.76
N ASP A 511 38.70 -57.25 -5.22
CA ASP A 511 39.68 -58.14 -4.60
C ASP A 511 41.12 -57.75 -5.02
N PRO A 512 42.11 -57.72 -4.10
CA PRO A 512 43.51 -57.57 -4.49
C PRO A 512 43.96 -58.59 -5.55
N GLU A 513 43.43 -59.81 -5.54
CA GLU A 513 43.81 -60.86 -6.50
C GLU A 513 43.43 -60.50 -7.95
N GLU A 514 42.32 -59.80 -8.17
CA GLU A 514 41.85 -59.42 -9.52
C GLU A 514 42.87 -58.52 -10.26
N PHE A 515 43.56 -57.63 -9.54
CA PHE A 515 44.61 -56.76 -10.11
C PHE A 515 45.90 -57.53 -10.45
N LEU A 516 46.16 -58.65 -9.77
CA LEU A 516 47.32 -59.51 -10.00
C LEU A 516 47.13 -60.44 -11.21
N GLU A 517 45.91 -60.55 -11.76
CA GLU A 517 45.64 -61.36 -12.96
C GLU A 517 46.10 -60.65 -14.24
N SER A 518 45.67 -59.41 -14.47
CA SER A 518 45.91 -58.65 -15.71
C SER A 518 46.00 -57.15 -15.49
N TYR A 519 46.88 -56.48 -16.23
CA TYR A 519 46.93 -55.01 -16.33
C TYR A 519 45.61 -54.42 -16.86
N GLU A 520 44.95 -55.11 -17.79
CA GLU A 520 43.68 -54.65 -18.39
C GLU A 520 42.59 -54.43 -17.35
N PHE A 521 42.61 -55.16 -16.22
CA PHE A 521 41.63 -55.00 -15.15
C PHE A 521 41.60 -53.56 -14.60
N TRP A 522 42.77 -52.94 -14.43
CA TRP A 522 42.90 -51.54 -14.04
C TRP A 522 42.50 -50.61 -15.20
N TRP A 523 43.04 -50.86 -16.39
CA TRP A 523 42.84 -49.98 -17.56
C TRP A 523 41.36 -49.82 -17.94
N GLU A 524 40.58 -50.91 -17.94
CA GLU A 524 39.14 -50.93 -18.21
C GLU A 524 38.25 -50.21 -17.16
N ARG A 525 38.84 -49.84 -16.01
CA ARG A 525 38.15 -49.17 -14.88
C ARG A 525 38.54 -47.71 -14.72
N VAL A 526 39.57 -47.23 -15.41
CA VAL A 526 39.84 -45.81 -15.59
C VAL A 526 38.71 -45.18 -16.43
N HIS A 527 38.27 -43.96 -16.08
CA HIS A 527 37.26 -43.25 -16.86
C HIS A 527 37.75 -42.95 -18.29
N PRO A 528 36.92 -43.15 -19.35
CA PRO A 528 37.34 -43.00 -20.75
C PRO A 528 38.04 -41.67 -21.08
N ASP A 529 37.52 -40.52 -20.61
CA ASP A 529 38.18 -39.22 -20.86
C ASP A 529 39.60 -39.14 -20.27
N ASP A 530 39.86 -39.84 -19.17
CA ASP A 530 41.13 -39.75 -18.42
C ASP A 530 42.18 -40.71 -19.01
N GLN A 531 41.76 -41.79 -19.68
CA GLN A 531 42.65 -42.77 -20.32
C GLN A 531 43.62 -42.11 -21.32
N ALA A 532 43.14 -41.16 -22.13
CA ALA A 532 43.97 -40.47 -23.13
C ALA A 532 45.12 -39.66 -22.50
N PHE A 533 44.84 -39.01 -21.36
CA PHE A 533 45.85 -38.30 -20.57
C PHE A 533 46.87 -39.28 -19.97
N ILE A 534 46.39 -40.31 -19.28
CA ILE A 534 47.23 -41.32 -18.62
C ILE A 534 48.15 -42.04 -19.62
N ALA A 535 47.66 -42.41 -20.82
CA ALA A 535 48.49 -43.06 -21.84
C ALA A 535 49.67 -42.19 -22.31
N VAL A 536 49.47 -40.88 -22.45
CA VAL A 536 50.55 -39.95 -22.83
C VAL A 536 51.54 -39.76 -21.68
N GLU A 537 51.02 -39.63 -20.47
CA GLU A 537 51.77 -39.33 -19.27
C GLU A 537 52.61 -40.52 -18.75
N MET A 538 52.07 -41.74 -18.74
CA MET A 538 52.78 -42.94 -18.27
C MET A 538 54.09 -43.21 -19.04
N ASN A 539 54.21 -42.78 -20.30
CA ASN A 539 55.45 -42.91 -21.06
C ASN A 539 56.60 -42.05 -20.49
N LYS A 540 56.28 -40.94 -19.81
CA LYS A 540 57.27 -39.97 -19.28
C LYS A 540 57.95 -40.42 -17.99
N ILE A 541 57.43 -41.43 -17.29
CA ILE A 541 58.05 -41.92 -16.05
C ILE A 541 59.46 -42.49 -16.28
N SER A 542 59.75 -42.94 -17.50
CA SER A 542 61.08 -43.38 -17.95
C SER A 542 62.14 -42.28 -17.85
N GLU A 543 61.75 -41.01 -18.07
CA GLU A 543 62.60 -39.83 -18.02
C GLU A 543 62.57 -39.16 -16.64
N GLN A 544 61.39 -39.12 -16.00
CA GLN A 544 61.14 -38.36 -14.77
C GLN A 544 61.40 -39.16 -13.48
N GLY A 545 61.31 -40.49 -13.53
CA GLY A 545 61.51 -41.38 -12.39
C GLY A 545 60.41 -41.37 -11.33
N TYR A 546 59.42 -40.48 -11.44
CA TYR A 546 58.21 -40.45 -10.63
C TYR A 546 57.07 -39.78 -11.41
N TYR A 547 55.82 -39.98 -10.97
CA TYR A 547 54.68 -39.17 -11.39
C TYR A 547 53.68 -38.93 -10.26
N ARG A 548 52.78 -37.97 -10.49
CA ARG A 548 51.58 -37.71 -9.68
C ARG A 548 50.42 -37.33 -10.59
N TYR A 549 49.36 -38.13 -10.61
CA TYR A 549 48.17 -37.88 -11.43
C TYR A 549 46.88 -37.98 -10.60
N GLU A 550 45.83 -37.28 -11.03
CA GLU A 550 44.49 -37.35 -10.45
C GLU A 550 43.52 -37.78 -11.57
N TYR A 551 42.84 -38.90 -11.39
CA TYR A 551 41.93 -39.47 -12.39
C TYR A 551 40.75 -40.20 -11.74
N ARG A 552 39.69 -40.43 -12.51
CA ARG A 552 38.48 -41.13 -12.05
C ARG A 552 38.63 -42.64 -12.25
N PHE A 553 38.35 -43.41 -11.21
CA PHE A 553 38.37 -44.87 -11.23
C PHE A 553 37.01 -45.45 -10.82
N ARG A 554 36.52 -46.46 -11.55
CA ARG A 554 35.21 -47.07 -11.35
C ARG A 554 35.22 -48.05 -10.17
N HIS A 555 34.58 -47.68 -9.07
CA HIS A 555 34.30 -48.54 -7.92
C HIS A 555 33.37 -49.71 -8.31
N GLN A 556 33.37 -50.79 -7.51
CA GLN A 556 32.62 -52.03 -7.80
C GLN A 556 31.09 -51.83 -7.95
N ASP A 557 30.51 -50.82 -7.29
CA ASP A 557 29.10 -50.42 -7.43
C ASP A 557 28.75 -49.75 -8.77
N GLY A 558 29.76 -49.46 -9.62
CA GLY A 558 29.62 -48.80 -10.91
C GLY A 558 29.88 -47.28 -10.90
N ASN A 559 30.00 -46.65 -9.73
CA ASN A 559 30.26 -45.22 -9.61
C ASN A 559 31.75 -44.89 -9.80
N TYR A 560 32.06 -43.68 -10.28
CA TYR A 560 33.43 -43.19 -10.39
C TYR A 560 33.84 -42.41 -9.14
N ARG A 561 35.01 -42.76 -8.57
CA ARG A 561 35.66 -42.03 -7.48
C ARG A 561 36.92 -41.33 -7.99
N TRP A 562 37.26 -40.17 -7.42
CA TRP A 562 38.50 -39.49 -7.79
C TRP A 562 39.67 -40.10 -7.01
N MET A 563 40.66 -40.62 -7.73
CA MET A 563 41.87 -41.21 -7.18
C MET A 563 43.07 -40.34 -7.52
N ARG A 564 43.92 -40.10 -6.53
CA ARG A 564 45.25 -39.51 -6.71
C ARG A 564 46.28 -40.63 -6.67
N ASP A 565 46.99 -40.82 -7.78
CA ASP A 565 48.01 -41.85 -8.00
C ASP A 565 49.40 -41.20 -7.98
N GLU A 566 50.23 -41.59 -7.03
CA GLU A 566 51.64 -41.20 -6.94
C GLU A 566 52.52 -42.43 -7.07
N VAL A 567 53.39 -42.44 -8.09
CA VAL A 567 54.25 -43.57 -8.44
C VAL A 567 55.70 -43.14 -8.51
N LYS A 568 56.58 -44.03 -8.08
CA LYS A 568 58.03 -43.91 -8.25
C LYS A 568 58.57 -45.11 -9.01
N LEU A 569 59.49 -44.85 -9.93
CA LEU A 569 60.25 -45.86 -10.63
C LEU A 569 61.39 -46.38 -9.75
N VAL A 570 61.45 -47.71 -9.60
CA VAL A 570 62.54 -48.44 -8.97
C VAL A 570 63.46 -48.97 -10.07
N GLN A 571 64.77 -48.75 -9.88
CA GLN A 571 65.82 -49.20 -10.78
C GLN A 571 66.71 -50.24 -10.10
N ASP A 572 67.30 -51.15 -10.89
CA ASP A 572 68.29 -52.10 -10.40
C ASP A 572 69.66 -51.43 -10.12
N GLU A 573 70.61 -52.19 -9.56
CA GLU A 573 71.99 -51.73 -9.29
C GLU A 573 72.77 -51.30 -10.54
N ARG A 574 72.21 -51.52 -11.75
CA ARG A 574 72.79 -51.14 -13.06
C ARG A 574 72.03 -49.97 -13.70
N GLY A 575 71.02 -49.42 -13.03
CA GLY A 575 70.21 -48.28 -13.50
C GLY A 575 69.03 -48.66 -14.41
N ASN A 576 68.73 -49.96 -14.60
CA ASN A 576 67.60 -50.38 -15.43
C ASN A 576 66.28 -50.25 -14.66
N ALA A 577 65.26 -49.71 -15.32
CA ALA A 577 63.88 -49.66 -14.83
C ALA A 577 63.31 -51.09 -14.64
N VAL A 578 62.92 -51.45 -13.39
CA VAL A 578 62.46 -52.81 -13.05
C VAL A 578 61.03 -52.86 -12.51
N GLU A 579 60.67 -51.97 -11.60
CA GLU A 579 59.38 -51.98 -10.90
C GLU A 579 58.87 -50.56 -10.69
N LEU A 580 57.56 -50.38 -10.79
CA LEU A 580 56.85 -49.17 -10.41
C LEU A 580 56.24 -49.42 -9.04
N VAL A 581 56.48 -48.54 -8.07
CA VAL A 581 55.90 -48.64 -6.72
C VAL A 581 55.15 -47.34 -6.45
N GLY A 582 53.87 -47.46 -6.07
CA GLY A 582 53.01 -46.30 -5.90
C GLY A 582 51.86 -46.51 -4.95
N TYR A 583 51.03 -45.49 -4.85
CA TYR A 583 49.85 -45.52 -4.00
C TYR A 583 48.71 -44.65 -4.55
N TRP A 584 47.47 -45.10 -4.33
CA TRP A 584 46.24 -44.36 -4.60
C TRP A 584 45.62 -43.86 -3.30
N ILE A 585 45.28 -42.57 -3.24
CA ILE A 585 44.40 -41.99 -2.21
C ILE A 585 43.10 -41.56 -2.86
N GLU A 586 41.96 -41.91 -2.26
CA GLU A 586 40.67 -41.32 -2.67
C GLU A 586 40.63 -39.83 -2.29
N ILE A 587 40.26 -38.97 -3.25
CA ILE A 587 40.15 -37.52 -3.08
C ILE A 587 38.76 -36.99 -3.47
N SER A 588 37.74 -37.86 -3.55
CA SER A 588 36.37 -37.50 -3.92
C SER A 588 35.79 -36.38 -3.04
N GLU A 589 35.95 -36.49 -1.71
CA GLU A 589 35.50 -35.48 -0.73
C GLU A 589 36.24 -34.14 -0.89
N TYR A 590 37.55 -34.19 -1.21
CA TYR A 590 38.34 -33.00 -1.47
C TYR A 590 37.86 -32.28 -2.74
N LYS A 591 37.58 -33.03 -3.83
CA LYS A 591 37.04 -32.46 -5.08
C LYS A 591 35.62 -31.92 -4.90
N GLN A 592 34.76 -32.58 -4.12
CA GLN A 592 33.44 -32.04 -3.78
C GLN A 592 33.57 -30.74 -2.98
N THR A 593 34.46 -30.69 -1.99
CA THR A 593 34.73 -29.47 -1.20
C THR A 593 35.26 -28.32 -2.08
N GLU A 594 36.16 -28.62 -3.03
CA GLU A 594 36.70 -27.65 -3.99
C GLU A 594 35.59 -27.06 -4.89
N VAL A 595 34.67 -27.90 -5.39
CA VAL A 595 33.52 -27.45 -6.19
C VAL A 595 32.51 -26.64 -5.36
N ILE A 596 32.17 -27.08 -4.15
CA ILE A 596 31.26 -26.36 -3.24
C ILE A 596 31.84 -24.99 -2.89
N LEU A 597 33.16 -24.89 -2.67
CA LEU A 597 33.81 -23.61 -2.40
C LEU A 597 33.74 -22.68 -3.63
N GLN A 598 34.01 -23.19 -4.83
CA GLN A 598 33.89 -22.42 -6.08
C GLN A 598 32.44 -21.95 -6.33
N GLU A 599 31.44 -22.79 -6.04
CA GLU A 599 30.03 -22.44 -6.15
C GLU A 599 29.63 -21.37 -5.12
N GLN A 600 30.05 -21.51 -3.87
CA GLN A 600 29.84 -20.49 -2.83
C GLN A 600 30.53 -19.15 -3.18
N GLU A 601 31.77 -19.17 -3.66
CA GLU A 601 32.47 -17.97 -4.12
C GLU A 601 31.74 -17.32 -5.31
N ALA A 602 31.23 -18.09 -6.27
CA ALA A 602 30.46 -17.58 -7.40
C ALA A 602 29.12 -16.97 -6.97
N ILE A 603 28.39 -17.62 -6.06
CA ILE A 603 27.13 -17.10 -5.51
C ILE A 603 27.37 -15.79 -4.75
N LEU A 604 28.35 -15.77 -3.83
CA LEU A 604 28.70 -14.57 -3.06
C LEU A 604 29.15 -13.43 -3.97
N SER A 605 30.00 -13.72 -4.97
CA SER A 605 30.43 -12.72 -5.96
C SER A 605 29.26 -12.16 -6.76
N SER A 606 28.31 -13.01 -7.18
CA SER A 606 27.11 -12.59 -7.91
C SER A 606 26.22 -11.66 -7.07
N LEU A 607 25.91 -12.05 -5.83
CA LEU A 607 25.11 -11.24 -4.88
C LEU A 607 25.78 -9.88 -4.59
N CYS A 608 27.08 -9.90 -4.29
CA CYS A 608 27.86 -8.70 -4.01
C CYS A 608 27.98 -7.75 -5.21
N ASN A 609 28.02 -8.27 -6.44
CA ASN A 609 28.15 -7.46 -7.65
C ASN A 609 26.79 -6.94 -8.19
N SER A 610 25.68 -7.62 -7.89
CA SER A 610 24.33 -7.26 -8.36
C SER A 610 23.60 -6.26 -7.45
N THR A 611 23.98 -6.16 -6.18
CA THR A 611 23.38 -5.21 -5.23
C THR A 611 23.69 -3.74 -5.56
N THR A 612 22.73 -2.87 -5.27
CA THR A 612 22.87 -1.42 -5.38
C THR A 612 23.53 -0.77 -4.17
N LEU A 613 23.63 -1.50 -3.05
CA LEU A 613 24.37 -1.06 -1.86
C LEU A 613 25.87 -1.05 -2.17
N MET A 614 26.57 -0.03 -1.69
CA MET A 614 28.03 0.07 -1.81
C MET A 614 28.64 -0.80 -0.72
N MET A 615 29.57 -1.69 -1.08
CA MET A 615 30.21 -2.55 -0.09
C MET A 615 31.62 -2.94 -0.50
N GLY A 616 32.44 -3.21 0.50
CA GLY A 616 33.83 -3.58 0.29
C GLY A 616 34.51 -4.09 1.55
N VAL A 617 35.75 -4.53 1.37
CA VAL A 617 36.67 -4.95 2.42
C VAL A 617 37.90 -4.05 2.36
N VAL A 618 38.26 -3.49 3.50
CA VAL A 618 39.34 -2.52 3.64
C VAL A 618 40.35 -2.94 4.71
N GLU A 619 41.59 -2.48 4.56
CA GLU A 619 42.69 -2.68 5.48
C GLU A 619 43.07 -1.35 6.14
N ILE A 620 43.16 -1.34 7.47
CA ILE A 620 43.46 -0.13 8.24
C ILE A 620 44.96 0.19 8.14
N LEU A 621 45.29 1.44 7.86
CA LEU A 621 46.63 2.03 7.93
C LEU A 621 46.61 3.14 9.00
N ASP A 622 47.78 3.52 9.52
CA ASP A 622 47.88 4.40 10.70
C ASP A 622 47.04 5.69 10.60
N ASN A 623 47.03 6.34 9.43
CA ASN A 623 46.25 7.55 9.13
C ASN A 623 45.54 7.48 7.76
N ASN A 624 45.17 6.28 7.28
CA ASN A 624 44.55 6.10 5.96
C ASN A 624 43.87 4.72 5.88
N ILE A 625 43.09 4.46 4.83
CA ILE A 625 42.46 3.16 4.59
C ILE A 625 42.86 2.67 3.20
N ARG A 626 43.13 1.37 3.07
CA ARG A 626 43.39 0.71 1.78
C ARG A 626 42.21 -0.18 1.40
N HIS A 627 41.71 -0.02 0.19
CA HIS A 627 40.68 -0.85 -0.40
C HIS A 627 41.28 -2.18 -0.88
N LEU A 628 40.73 -3.32 -0.46
CA LEU A 628 41.19 -4.67 -0.87
C LEU A 628 40.27 -5.29 -1.92
N TRP A 629 38.97 -5.06 -1.77
CA TRP A 629 37.91 -5.48 -2.68
C TRP A 629 36.71 -4.56 -2.45
N ASP A 630 36.01 -4.17 -3.52
CA ASP A 630 34.81 -3.35 -3.48
C ASP A 630 33.90 -3.76 -4.63
N ASN A 631 32.59 -3.58 -4.47
CA ASN A 631 31.63 -3.88 -5.51
C ASN A 631 31.48 -2.72 -6.55
N PRO A 632 30.83 -2.96 -7.70
CA PRO A 632 30.65 -1.95 -8.74
C PRO A 632 29.85 -0.71 -8.27
N ALA A 633 28.99 -0.84 -7.25
CA ALA A 633 28.26 0.28 -6.69
C ALA A 633 29.19 1.30 -6.02
N THR A 634 30.18 0.84 -5.24
CA THR A 634 31.22 1.72 -4.65
C THR A 634 31.96 2.52 -5.72
N ALA A 635 32.42 1.85 -6.78
CA ALA A 635 33.14 2.49 -7.88
C ALA A 635 32.31 3.59 -8.56
N LYS A 636 31.01 3.32 -8.75
CA LYS A 636 30.04 4.24 -9.35
C LYS A 636 29.76 5.49 -8.50
N LEU A 637 29.76 5.38 -7.15
CA LEU A 637 29.64 6.55 -6.28
C LEU A 637 30.94 7.38 -6.28
N LEU A 638 32.08 6.72 -6.12
CA LEU A 638 33.40 7.37 -6.06
C LEU A 638 33.86 7.92 -7.42
N GLY A 639 33.14 7.62 -8.52
CA GLY A 639 33.42 8.16 -9.85
C GLY A 639 34.70 7.59 -10.49
N CYS A 640 35.11 6.39 -10.09
CA CYS A 640 36.33 5.73 -10.55
C CYS A 640 36.06 4.33 -11.13
N GLU A 641 37.06 3.72 -11.75
CA GLU A 641 36.92 2.34 -12.27
C GLU A 641 37.16 1.31 -11.16
N VAL A 642 36.46 0.17 -11.21
CA VAL A 642 36.61 -0.92 -10.23
C VAL A 642 38.07 -1.39 -10.09
N GLN A 643 38.85 -1.37 -11.18
CA GLN A 643 40.26 -1.73 -11.16
C GLN A 643 41.15 -0.72 -10.38
N GLN A 644 40.72 0.54 -10.27
CA GLN A 644 41.46 1.61 -9.59
C GLN A 644 41.24 1.63 -8.07
N LEU A 645 40.18 0.99 -7.58
CA LEU A 645 39.92 0.81 -6.14
C LEU A 645 40.89 -0.21 -5.53
N LYS A 646 41.08 -1.36 -6.17
CA LYS A 646 41.82 -2.49 -5.62
C LYS A 646 43.27 -2.13 -5.27
N ASN A 647 43.63 -2.33 -4.00
CA ASN A 647 44.91 -1.98 -3.36
C ASN A 647 45.25 -0.48 -3.32
N ASN A 648 44.36 0.40 -3.76
CA ASN A 648 44.54 1.85 -3.63
C ASN A 648 44.09 2.32 -2.23
N THR A 649 44.41 3.56 -1.88
CA THR A 649 44.04 4.15 -0.58
C THR A 649 43.05 5.29 -0.74
N CYS A 650 42.28 5.63 0.29
CA CYS A 650 41.30 6.72 0.23
C CYS A 650 41.94 8.05 -0.25
N ARG A 651 43.12 8.40 0.27
CA ARG A 651 43.91 9.55 -0.24
C ARG A 651 44.34 9.40 -1.71
N GLY A 652 44.71 8.19 -2.14
CA GLY A 652 45.09 7.90 -3.54
C GLY A 652 43.90 7.87 -4.50
N LEU A 653 42.67 7.80 -3.97
CA LEU A 653 41.40 7.95 -4.68
C LEU A 653 40.85 9.38 -4.62
N GLY A 654 41.55 10.32 -3.96
CA GLY A 654 41.12 11.71 -3.82
C GLY A 654 40.00 11.95 -2.79
N ILE A 655 39.70 10.97 -1.92
CA ILE A 655 38.69 11.12 -0.87
C ILE A 655 39.15 12.19 0.14
N PRO A 656 38.29 13.14 0.52
CA PRO A 656 38.63 14.20 1.47
C PRO A 656 39.24 13.70 2.79
N GLU A 657 40.22 14.46 3.31
CA GLU A 657 40.98 14.07 4.50
C GLU A 657 40.08 13.97 5.76
N ASN A 658 39.08 14.86 5.88
CA ASN A 658 38.10 14.80 6.98
C ASN A 658 37.27 13.51 6.96
N LEU A 659 36.89 13.02 5.78
CA LEU A 659 36.19 11.74 5.63
C LEU A 659 37.13 10.57 5.89
N THR A 660 38.38 10.64 5.41
CA THR A 660 39.40 9.61 5.67
C THR A 660 39.65 9.45 7.17
N VAL A 661 39.78 10.55 7.92
CA VAL A 661 39.96 10.53 9.39
C VAL A 661 38.71 9.99 10.10
N LEU A 662 37.51 10.39 9.68
CA LEU A 662 36.24 9.87 10.23
C LEU A 662 36.13 8.34 10.07
N TRP A 663 36.42 7.84 8.87
CA TRP A 663 36.39 6.42 8.57
C TRP A 663 37.49 5.63 9.30
N VAL A 664 38.72 6.17 9.41
CA VAL A 664 39.79 5.54 10.23
C VAL A 664 39.35 5.40 11.68
N LYS A 665 38.73 6.44 12.26
CA LYS A 665 38.20 6.41 13.63
C LYS A 665 37.17 5.29 13.83
N HIS A 666 36.15 5.21 12.99
CA HIS A 666 35.10 4.18 13.13
C HIS A 666 35.61 2.76 12.79
N CYS A 667 36.56 2.62 11.86
CA CYS A 667 37.27 1.36 11.64
C CYS A 667 38.10 0.93 12.88
N GLN A 668 38.74 1.86 13.59
CA GLN A 668 39.45 1.55 14.83
C GLN A 668 38.48 1.20 15.98
N GLU A 669 37.36 1.91 16.07
CA GLU A 669 36.28 1.66 17.04
C GLU A 669 35.65 0.27 16.86
N THR A 670 35.31 -0.14 15.64
CA THR A 670 34.75 -1.48 15.39
C THR A 670 35.76 -2.60 15.70
N GLN A 671 37.06 -2.36 15.47
CA GLN A 671 38.13 -3.30 15.83
C GLN A 671 38.37 -3.40 17.34
N GLN A 672 38.22 -2.30 18.08
CA GLN A 672 38.36 -2.30 19.54
C GLN A 672 37.14 -2.92 20.23
N THR A 673 35.93 -2.64 19.74
CA THR A 673 34.67 -3.09 20.33
C THR A 673 34.23 -4.48 19.86
N GLN A 674 34.79 -4.97 18.74
CA GLN A 674 34.36 -6.19 18.04
C GLN A 674 32.85 -6.21 17.68
N LYS A 675 32.26 -5.02 17.50
CA LYS A 675 30.82 -4.84 17.19
C LYS A 675 30.62 -3.92 16.00
N PRO A 676 29.54 -4.10 15.21
CA PRO A 676 29.20 -3.21 14.11
C PRO A 676 29.11 -1.75 14.56
N THR A 677 29.75 -0.84 13.83
CA THR A 677 29.69 0.61 14.06
C THR A 677 28.89 1.27 12.95
N HIS A 678 27.87 2.04 13.30
CA HIS A 678 26.95 2.69 12.37
C HIS A 678 27.04 4.21 12.49
N PHE A 679 27.12 4.92 11.36
CA PHE A 679 27.15 6.39 11.33
C PHE A 679 26.66 6.96 10.00
N GLU A 680 26.07 8.15 10.05
CA GLU A 680 25.68 8.94 8.88
C GLU A 680 26.72 10.04 8.60
N TYR A 681 26.98 10.33 7.33
CA TYR A 681 27.90 11.40 6.90
C TYR A 681 27.50 11.94 5.52
N THR A 682 27.95 13.17 5.17
CA THR A 682 27.80 13.68 3.81
C THR A 682 29.06 13.47 2.98
N HIS A 683 28.88 13.19 1.69
CA HIS A 683 29.98 13.07 0.72
C HIS A 683 29.64 13.92 -0.52
N GLN A 684 30.53 14.86 -0.84
CA GLN A 684 30.52 15.59 -2.10
C GLN A 684 30.94 14.63 -3.23
N THR A 685 29.97 14.20 -4.04
CA THR A 685 30.21 13.37 -5.24
C THR A 685 30.17 14.24 -6.50
N ILE A 686 30.48 13.65 -7.67
CA ILE A 686 30.35 14.32 -8.98
C ILE A 686 28.89 14.77 -9.26
N LYS A 687 27.90 14.21 -8.56
CA LYS A 687 26.47 14.55 -8.69
C LYS A 687 25.96 15.56 -7.65
N GLY A 688 26.81 16.02 -6.73
CA GLY A 688 26.44 16.90 -5.62
C GLY A 688 26.66 16.25 -4.25
N GLU A 689 26.09 16.85 -3.21
CA GLU A 689 26.16 16.34 -1.85
C GLU A 689 25.14 15.23 -1.61
N ASN A 690 25.64 14.03 -1.29
CA ASN A 690 24.83 12.87 -0.93
C ASN A 690 24.92 12.64 0.58
N TRP A 691 23.79 12.30 1.21
CA TRP A 691 23.75 11.79 2.57
C TRP A 691 23.91 10.27 2.54
N LEU A 692 24.92 9.76 3.24
CA LEU A 692 25.31 8.36 3.23
C LEU A 692 25.21 7.78 4.64
N SER A 693 24.68 6.56 4.73
CA SER A 693 24.61 5.78 5.97
C SER A 693 25.59 4.61 5.86
N ALA A 694 26.58 4.54 6.75
CA ALA A 694 27.59 3.50 6.75
C ALA A 694 27.47 2.59 7.96
N THR A 695 27.61 1.29 7.71
CA THR A 695 27.83 0.25 8.74
C THR A 695 29.17 -0.43 8.47
N ILE A 696 30.05 -0.44 9.46
CA ILE A 696 31.37 -1.08 9.40
C ILE A 696 31.41 -2.23 10.41
N CYS A 697 31.94 -3.39 10.00
CA CYS A 697 32.12 -4.56 10.85
C CYS A 697 33.59 -5.05 10.79
N PRO A 698 34.12 -5.63 11.87
CA PRO A 698 35.47 -6.21 11.85
C PRO A 698 35.46 -7.54 11.06
N VAL A 699 36.51 -7.80 10.28
CA VAL A 699 36.72 -9.11 9.65
C VAL A 699 37.58 -9.97 10.59
N PRO A 700 37.06 -11.06 11.15
CA PRO A 700 37.83 -11.91 12.06
C PRO A 700 38.93 -12.66 11.31
N GLY A 701 40.14 -12.67 11.88
CA GLY A 701 41.27 -13.43 11.33
C GLY A 701 42.65 -12.89 11.74
N ASN A 702 43.66 -13.75 11.69
CA ASN A 702 45.05 -13.40 12.00
C ASN A 702 45.73 -12.70 10.81
N PHE A 703 45.32 -11.47 10.54
CA PHE A 703 45.91 -10.61 9.51
C PHE A 703 47.08 -9.78 10.07
N SER A 704 48.08 -9.49 9.23
CA SER A 704 49.21 -8.60 9.60
C SER A 704 48.80 -7.14 9.84
N ARG A 705 47.60 -6.76 9.39
CA ARG A 705 46.95 -5.45 9.60
C ARG A 705 45.45 -5.68 9.77
N PRO A 706 44.76 -4.92 10.65
CA PRO A 706 43.32 -5.11 10.86
C PRO A 706 42.51 -4.84 9.59
N ARG A 707 41.41 -5.58 9.43
CA ARG A 707 40.53 -5.49 8.26
C ARG A 707 39.08 -5.32 8.67
N CYS A 708 38.38 -4.44 7.98
CA CYS A 708 36.94 -4.22 8.17
C CYS A 708 36.21 -4.47 6.85
N CYS A 709 35.00 -5.01 6.92
CA CYS A 709 34.04 -4.89 5.83
C CYS A 709 33.11 -3.71 6.11
N TYR A 710 32.57 -3.12 5.05
CA TYR A 710 31.66 -2.00 5.16
C TYR A 710 30.48 -2.18 4.19
N VAL A 711 29.34 -1.61 4.55
CA VAL A 711 28.18 -1.40 3.69
C VAL A 711 27.78 0.07 3.81
N VAL A 712 27.52 0.74 2.69
CA VAL A 712 27.01 2.11 2.63
C VAL A 712 25.74 2.17 1.79
N GLU A 713 24.73 2.83 2.33
CA GLU A 713 23.46 3.16 1.68
C GLU A 713 23.41 4.67 1.39
N ASP A 714 22.79 5.05 0.26
CA ASP A 714 22.46 6.45 -0.02
C ASP A 714 21.08 6.78 0.55
N ILE A 715 21.04 7.61 1.59
CA ILE A 715 19.83 8.00 2.32
C ILE A 715 19.35 9.41 1.95
N THR A 716 19.88 10.00 0.86
CA THR A 716 19.58 11.39 0.45
C THR A 716 18.08 11.61 0.21
N GLU A 717 17.38 10.66 -0.41
CA GLU A 717 15.94 10.75 -0.65
C GLU A 717 15.13 10.65 0.64
N ARG A 718 15.54 9.76 1.56
CA ARG A 718 14.95 9.62 2.90
C ARG A 718 15.07 10.91 3.71
N LYS A 719 16.27 11.52 3.77
CA LYS A 719 16.48 12.80 4.49
C LYS A 719 15.66 13.95 3.90
N ARG A 720 15.58 14.05 2.56
CA ARG A 720 14.73 15.04 1.88
C ARG A 720 13.25 14.83 2.19
N THR A 721 12.79 13.58 2.26
CA THR A 721 11.39 13.25 2.60
C THR A 721 11.09 13.56 4.07
N GLU A 722 12.00 13.25 4.99
CA GLU A 722 11.89 13.58 6.41
C GLU A 722 11.81 15.09 6.66
N GLU A 723 12.65 15.87 5.98
CA GLU A 723 12.67 17.33 6.08
C GLU A 723 11.45 17.99 5.42
N ALA A 724 10.98 17.44 4.29
CA ALA A 724 9.72 17.85 3.65
C ALA A 724 8.49 17.49 4.52
N LEU A 725 8.48 16.33 5.17
CA LEU A 725 7.42 15.94 6.11
C LEU A 725 7.38 16.88 7.31
N ARG A 726 8.54 17.23 7.89
CA ARG A 726 8.61 18.23 8.98
C ARG A 726 8.02 19.57 8.55
N HIS A 727 8.38 20.04 7.36
CA HIS A 727 7.85 21.30 6.81
C HIS A 727 6.35 21.21 6.49
N SER A 728 5.85 20.05 6.03
CA SER A 728 4.43 19.83 5.75
C SER A 728 3.59 19.79 7.03
N THR A 729 4.06 19.11 8.08
CA THR A 729 3.38 19.08 9.39
C THR A 729 3.31 20.48 10.01
N GLN A 730 4.40 21.25 9.91
CA GLN A 730 4.42 22.64 10.39
C GLN A 730 3.46 23.53 9.59
N ASN A 731 3.40 23.37 8.25
CA ASN A 731 2.44 24.09 7.41
C ASN A 731 0.98 23.70 7.72
N LEU A 732 0.71 22.43 8.04
CA LEU A 732 -0.64 21.95 8.38
C LEU A 732 -1.14 22.57 9.69
N LEU A 733 -0.30 22.57 10.73
CA LEU A 733 -0.61 23.20 12.02
C LEU A 733 -0.83 24.71 11.89
N GLU A 734 -0.01 25.39 11.10
CA GLU A 734 -0.19 26.83 10.86
C GLU A 734 -1.43 27.10 9.98
N SER A 735 -1.79 26.20 9.06
CA SER A 735 -3.02 26.31 8.25
C SER A 735 -4.28 26.14 9.09
N GLN A 736 -4.31 25.17 10.03
CA GLN A 736 -5.41 25.01 10.99
C GLN A 736 -5.58 26.25 11.88
N ARG A 737 -4.47 26.85 12.30
CA ARG A 737 -4.43 28.09 13.08
C ARG A 737 -4.93 29.30 12.28
N ILE A 738 -4.49 29.48 11.04
CA ILE A 738 -4.93 30.58 10.16
C ILE A 738 -6.42 30.45 9.83
N ALA A 739 -6.95 29.23 9.72
CA ALA A 739 -8.35 28.96 9.45
C ALA A 739 -9.27 29.03 10.69
N HIS A 740 -8.73 29.30 11.89
CA HIS A 740 -9.45 29.26 13.17
C HIS A 740 -10.31 27.99 13.35
N LEU A 741 -9.76 26.85 12.90
CA LEU A 741 -10.47 25.58 12.85
C LEU A 741 -9.89 24.64 13.92
N GLY A 742 -10.60 24.53 15.03
CA GLY A 742 -10.28 23.59 16.10
C GLY A 742 -10.87 22.21 15.79
N ASN A 743 -10.10 21.14 15.98
CA ASN A 743 -10.65 19.79 16.08
C ASN A 743 -10.88 19.37 17.53
N TRP A 744 -11.94 18.59 17.74
CA TRP A 744 -12.32 17.99 19.01
C TRP A 744 -12.76 16.54 18.82
N ASP A 745 -12.57 15.72 19.85
CA ASP A 745 -12.85 14.30 19.85
C ASP A 745 -13.49 13.90 21.17
N PHE A 746 -14.52 13.07 21.16
CA PHE A 746 -15.21 12.58 22.35
C PHE A 746 -15.35 11.06 22.27
N ASP A 747 -14.54 10.36 23.06
CA ASP A 747 -14.68 8.92 23.27
C ASP A 747 -15.84 8.69 24.24
N VAL A 748 -16.95 8.17 23.70
CA VAL A 748 -18.22 7.95 24.42
C VAL A 748 -18.07 6.81 25.43
N THR A 749 -17.20 5.83 25.17
CA THR A 749 -17.01 4.66 26.03
C THR A 749 -16.22 4.95 27.29
N THR A 750 -15.26 5.89 27.22
CA THR A 750 -14.40 6.29 28.33
C THR A 750 -14.78 7.65 28.93
N GLY A 751 -15.68 8.40 28.28
CA GLY A 751 -16.02 9.79 28.62
C GLY A 751 -14.90 10.78 28.29
N LYS A 752 -13.87 10.37 27.54
CA LYS A 752 -12.66 11.17 27.33
C LYS A 752 -12.81 12.10 26.12
N ILE A 753 -12.98 13.39 26.41
CA ILE A 753 -12.84 14.47 25.42
C ILE A 753 -11.36 14.67 25.06
N SER A 754 -11.00 15.10 23.85
CA SER A 754 -9.67 15.55 23.45
C SER A 754 -9.79 16.75 22.52
N TRP A 755 -9.01 17.81 22.76
CA TRP A 755 -9.08 19.07 22.03
C TRP A 755 -7.71 19.42 21.44
N SER A 756 -7.71 19.98 20.23
CA SER A 756 -6.55 20.66 19.65
C SER A 756 -6.30 22.02 20.31
N GLU A 757 -5.06 22.53 20.23
CA GLU A 757 -4.68 23.85 20.80
C GLU A 757 -5.60 24.99 20.32
N GLU A 758 -6.09 24.94 19.09
CA GLU A 758 -6.96 25.98 18.55
C GLU A 758 -8.35 25.97 19.21
N VAL A 759 -8.88 24.83 19.66
CA VAL A 759 -10.11 24.80 20.47
C VAL A 759 -9.90 25.53 21.79
N PHE A 760 -8.78 25.29 22.49
CA PHE A 760 -8.46 26.05 23.71
C PHE A 760 -8.45 27.57 23.45
N ARG A 761 -7.83 28.02 22.34
CA ARG A 761 -7.81 29.44 21.96
C ARG A 761 -9.20 29.98 21.62
N ILE A 762 -10.02 29.24 20.86
CA ILE A 762 -11.41 29.59 20.54
C ILE A 762 -12.23 29.75 21.84
N PHE A 763 -11.97 28.90 22.84
CA PHE A 763 -12.63 28.93 24.14
C PHE A 763 -12.06 29.95 25.14
N GLY A 764 -10.96 30.64 24.82
CA GLY A 764 -10.29 31.57 25.74
C GLY A 764 -9.55 30.88 26.89
N LEU A 765 -9.16 29.63 26.71
CA LEU A 765 -8.47 28.78 27.70
C LEU A 765 -6.99 28.58 27.33
N ASP A 766 -6.17 28.25 28.34
CA ASP A 766 -4.76 27.93 28.15
C ASP A 766 -4.61 26.45 27.73
N PRO A 767 -3.93 26.11 26.61
CA PRO A 767 -3.65 24.72 26.23
C PRO A 767 -2.90 23.88 27.29
N CYS A 768 -2.29 24.52 28.29
CA CYS A 768 -1.65 23.86 29.43
C CYS A 768 -2.63 23.49 30.57
N GLN A 769 -3.89 23.91 30.51
CA GLN A 769 -4.93 23.56 31.48
C GLN A 769 -5.61 22.24 31.11
N ASP A 770 -6.21 21.58 32.11
CA ASP A 770 -7.12 20.47 31.84
C ASP A 770 -8.33 20.97 31.05
N LYS A 771 -8.56 20.32 29.90
CA LYS A 771 -9.76 20.44 29.06
C LYS A 771 -11.05 20.28 29.88
N PRO A 772 -12.08 21.11 29.63
CA PRO A 772 -13.40 20.96 30.22
C PRO A 772 -14.00 19.57 30.02
N ASN A 773 -14.70 19.08 31.04
CA ASN A 773 -15.63 17.96 30.91
C ASN A 773 -16.95 18.40 30.25
N LEU A 774 -17.88 17.46 30.03
CA LEU A 774 -19.13 17.75 29.31
C LEU A 774 -20.05 18.75 30.04
N GLU A 775 -20.10 18.72 31.37
CA GLU A 775 -20.89 19.67 32.17
C GLU A 775 -20.26 21.07 32.12
N GLU A 776 -18.94 21.16 32.28
CA GLU A 776 -18.17 22.40 32.19
C GLU A 776 -18.30 23.04 30.78
N TRP A 777 -18.30 22.24 29.71
CA TRP A 777 -18.58 22.72 28.35
C TRP A 777 -19.98 23.33 28.23
N LEU A 778 -21.02 22.67 28.76
CA LEU A 778 -22.40 23.22 28.77
C LEU A 778 -22.49 24.53 29.57
N GLU A 779 -21.71 24.71 30.63
CA GLU A 779 -21.67 25.97 31.38
C GLU A 779 -21.05 27.13 30.59
N MET A 780 -20.11 26.87 29.68
CA MET A 780 -19.54 27.90 28.80
C MET A 780 -20.49 28.33 27.67
N ILE A 781 -21.54 27.56 27.38
CA ILE A 781 -22.54 27.91 26.36
C ILE A 781 -23.52 28.95 26.94
N HIS A 782 -23.96 29.90 26.10
CA HIS A 782 -24.98 30.89 26.44
C HIS A 782 -26.28 30.21 26.90
N SER A 783 -26.90 30.73 27.96
CA SER A 783 -27.99 30.06 28.69
C SER A 783 -29.18 29.62 27.82
N GLU A 784 -29.54 30.41 26.81
CA GLU A 784 -30.61 30.11 25.84
C GLU A 784 -30.29 28.94 24.90
N ASP A 785 -29.00 28.68 24.62
CA ASP A 785 -28.59 27.70 23.61
C ASP A 785 -28.31 26.32 24.25
N ARG A 786 -28.06 26.27 25.56
CA ARG A 786 -27.66 25.05 26.31
C ARG A 786 -28.58 23.86 26.10
N GLU A 787 -29.89 24.07 26.17
CA GLU A 787 -30.88 22.99 26.02
C GLU A 787 -30.87 22.41 24.60
N GLN A 788 -30.71 23.26 23.59
CA GLN A 788 -30.57 22.84 22.19
C GLN A 788 -29.26 22.08 21.97
N CYS A 789 -28.14 22.58 22.48
CA CYS A 789 -26.84 21.91 22.42
C CYS A 789 -26.87 20.51 23.03
N TYR A 790 -27.47 20.38 24.22
CA TYR A 790 -27.62 19.09 24.88
C TYR A 790 -28.52 18.13 24.09
N ASN A 791 -29.66 18.61 23.58
CA ASN A 791 -30.59 17.78 22.82
C ASN A 791 -30.00 17.30 21.48
N ILE A 792 -29.25 18.13 20.75
CA ILE A 792 -28.57 17.73 19.51
C ILE A 792 -27.44 16.75 19.78
N LEU A 793 -26.66 16.94 20.86
CA LEU A 793 -25.65 15.98 21.29
C LEU A 793 -26.27 14.62 21.63
N GLN A 794 -27.31 14.61 22.47
CA GLN A 794 -28.02 13.38 22.84
C GLN A 794 -28.64 12.69 21.62
N ARG A 795 -29.23 13.44 20.69
CA ARG A 795 -29.77 12.86 19.45
C ARG A 795 -28.67 12.18 18.64
N SER A 796 -27.56 12.88 18.38
CA SER A 796 -26.43 12.36 17.61
C SER A 796 -25.90 11.06 18.23
N LEU A 797 -25.66 11.04 19.54
CA LEU A 797 -25.17 9.87 20.27
C LEU A 797 -26.14 8.68 20.31
N ASN A 798 -27.46 8.92 20.24
CA ASN A 798 -28.48 7.86 20.30
C ASN A 798 -28.97 7.36 18.94
N THR A 799 -28.74 8.12 17.85
CA THR A 799 -29.30 7.83 16.50
C THR A 799 -28.24 7.73 15.41
N GLY A 800 -26.98 8.01 15.71
CA GLY A 800 -25.89 8.06 14.73
C GLY A 800 -25.96 9.27 13.79
N GLU A 801 -26.91 10.18 14.00
CA GLU A 801 -27.07 11.38 13.18
C GLU A 801 -25.85 12.32 13.26
N TYR A 802 -25.59 13.03 12.17
CA TYR A 802 -24.51 14.00 12.06
C TYR A 802 -24.72 15.14 13.06
N PHE A 803 -23.71 15.43 13.86
CA PHE A 803 -23.74 16.52 14.83
C PHE A 803 -23.47 17.82 14.06
N ASP A 804 -24.44 18.74 14.02
CA ASP A 804 -24.30 20.06 13.39
C ASP A 804 -25.07 21.09 14.22
N ILE A 805 -24.37 22.11 14.72
CA ILE A 805 -24.98 23.15 15.55
C ILE A 805 -24.19 24.47 15.53
N GLU A 806 -24.90 25.58 15.34
CA GLU A 806 -24.45 26.92 15.70
C GLU A 806 -24.88 27.25 17.14
N TYR A 807 -23.97 27.77 17.96
CA TYR A 807 -24.29 28.21 19.32
C TYR A 807 -23.40 29.38 19.78
N ARG A 808 -23.86 30.13 20.78
CA ARG A 808 -23.09 31.19 21.42
C ARG A 808 -22.25 30.64 22.57
N LEU A 809 -20.95 30.87 22.52
CA LEU A 809 -20.01 30.64 23.61
C LEU A 809 -19.82 31.94 24.42
N ILE A 810 -19.78 31.82 25.75
CA ILE A 810 -19.31 32.85 26.66
C ILE A 810 -17.92 32.44 27.15
N ARG A 811 -16.89 33.22 26.78
CA ARG A 811 -15.51 32.98 27.24
C ARG A 811 -15.34 33.35 28.73
N PRO A 812 -14.28 32.86 29.40
CA PRO A 812 -14.00 33.18 30.81
C PRO A 812 -13.80 34.68 31.11
N ASP A 813 -13.44 35.48 30.10
CA ASP A 813 -13.33 36.95 30.18
C ASP A 813 -14.68 37.69 29.97
N GLY A 814 -15.75 36.95 29.66
CA GLY A 814 -17.07 37.47 29.36
C GLY A 814 -17.31 37.82 27.89
N GLU A 815 -16.35 37.58 26.99
CA GLU A 815 -16.55 37.81 25.55
C GLU A 815 -17.54 36.79 24.96
N LEU A 816 -18.49 37.27 24.14
CA LEU A 816 -19.43 36.44 23.41
C LEU A 816 -18.84 36.06 22.05
N ARG A 817 -18.80 34.76 21.75
CA ARG A 817 -18.42 34.21 20.44
C ARG A 817 -19.57 33.40 19.84
N TYR A 818 -19.68 33.40 18.52
CA TYR A 818 -20.58 32.52 17.76
C TYR A 818 -19.74 31.38 17.18
N LEU A 819 -20.05 30.15 17.55
CA LEU A 819 -19.33 28.97 17.09
C LEU A 819 -20.24 28.09 16.23
N HIS A 820 -19.67 27.51 15.18
CA HIS A 820 -20.28 26.44 14.40
C HIS A 820 -19.50 25.16 14.64
N SER A 821 -20.16 24.12 15.17
CA SER A 821 -19.53 22.84 15.50
C SER A 821 -20.18 21.71 14.71
N GLN A 822 -19.36 20.91 14.04
CA GLN A 822 -19.79 19.81 13.17
C GLN A 822 -19.01 18.53 13.49
N GLY A 823 -19.65 17.36 13.49
CA GLY A 823 -18.98 16.11 13.84
C GLY A 823 -19.71 14.83 13.40
N GLU A 824 -18.92 13.76 13.23
CA GLU A 824 -19.37 12.42 12.85
C GLU A 824 -19.37 11.47 14.06
N VAL A 825 -20.43 10.66 14.14
CA VAL A 825 -20.55 9.56 15.12
C VAL A 825 -19.97 8.29 14.52
N ILE A 826 -19.07 7.64 15.25
CA ILE A 826 -18.60 6.28 14.98
C ILE A 826 -19.34 5.34 15.92
N GLU A 827 -20.05 4.38 15.34
CA GLU A 827 -20.78 3.33 16.06
C GLU A 827 -19.99 2.01 16.15
N ASN A 828 -20.36 1.18 17.13
CA ASN A 828 -19.95 -0.22 17.17
C ASN A 828 -20.92 -1.14 16.39
N LEU A 829 -20.63 -2.44 16.36
CA LEU A 829 -21.44 -3.47 15.68
C LEU A 829 -22.88 -3.64 16.22
N HIS A 830 -23.25 -2.95 17.29
CA HIS A 830 -24.60 -2.97 17.89
C HIS A 830 -25.32 -1.62 17.74
N SER A 831 -24.86 -0.74 16.83
CA SER A 831 -25.35 0.64 16.65
C SER A 831 -25.38 1.47 17.94
N GLN A 832 -24.30 1.37 18.72
CA GLN A 832 -24.05 2.25 19.86
C GLN A 832 -22.89 3.18 19.51
N ALA A 833 -23.08 4.48 19.70
CA ALA A 833 -22.00 5.46 19.55
C ALA A 833 -20.83 5.14 20.50
N ILE A 834 -19.64 4.94 19.94
CA ILE A 834 -18.40 4.73 20.70
C ILE A 834 -17.48 5.96 20.67
N ARG A 835 -17.63 6.81 19.65
CA ARG A 835 -16.84 8.04 19.49
C ARG A 835 -17.62 9.06 18.68
N LEU A 836 -17.53 10.33 19.04
CA LEU A 836 -18.05 11.46 18.28
C LEU A 836 -16.88 12.43 18.10
N PHE A 837 -16.49 12.74 16.86
CA PHE A 837 -15.34 13.60 16.59
C PHE A 837 -15.70 14.63 15.53
N GLY A 838 -15.08 15.81 15.60
CA GLY A 838 -15.54 16.94 14.82
C GLY A 838 -14.59 18.12 14.76
N VAL A 839 -15.08 19.17 14.11
CA VAL A 839 -14.44 20.48 13.97
C VAL A 839 -15.32 21.54 14.60
N ILE A 840 -14.70 22.65 14.98
CA ILE A 840 -15.39 23.85 15.45
C ILE A 840 -14.72 25.08 14.85
N ILE A 841 -15.55 26.01 14.37
CA ILE A 841 -15.16 27.22 13.65
C ILE A 841 -15.74 28.42 14.40
N ASP A 842 -14.91 29.44 14.66
CA ASP A 842 -15.38 30.72 15.16
C ASP A 842 -15.96 31.55 14.00
N ILE A 843 -17.29 31.71 13.99
CA ILE A 843 -18.05 32.45 12.97
C ILE A 843 -18.47 33.85 13.47
N THR A 844 -17.86 34.34 14.55
CA THR A 844 -18.22 35.63 15.17
C THR A 844 -18.08 36.80 14.19
N GLU A 845 -16.98 36.90 13.45
CA GLU A 845 -16.77 38.00 12.50
C GLU A 845 -17.82 38.00 11.39
N GLN A 846 -18.21 36.82 10.89
CA GLN A 846 -19.25 36.69 9.88
C GLN A 846 -20.62 37.13 10.42
N LYS A 847 -21.04 36.64 11.59
CA LYS A 847 -22.33 37.05 12.20
C LYS A 847 -22.37 38.54 12.52
N LEU A 848 -21.25 39.14 12.94
CA LEU A 848 -21.14 40.58 13.17
C LEU A 848 -21.18 41.38 11.86
N ALA A 849 -20.56 40.89 10.78
CA ALA A 849 -20.64 41.51 9.45
C ALA A 849 -22.07 41.48 8.89
N ASP A 850 -22.76 40.34 8.99
CA ASP A 850 -24.16 40.18 8.55
C ASP A 850 -25.10 41.10 9.33
N GLN A 851 -24.92 41.22 10.65
CA GLN A 851 -25.66 42.16 11.50
C GLN A 851 -25.34 43.63 11.15
N ALA A 852 -24.07 43.95 10.89
CA ALA A 852 -23.66 45.30 10.50
C ALA A 852 -24.22 45.69 9.13
N LEU A 853 -24.28 44.75 8.17
CA LEU A 853 -24.89 44.91 6.86
C LEU A 853 -26.39 45.16 6.99
N CYS A 854 -27.13 44.27 7.67
CA CYS A 854 -28.56 44.44 7.95
C CYS A 854 -28.86 45.80 8.60
N ALA A 855 -28.07 46.20 9.59
CA ALA A 855 -28.21 47.49 10.25
C ALA A 855 -27.87 48.67 9.32
N SER A 856 -26.97 48.50 8.35
CA SER A 856 -26.65 49.52 7.35
C SER A 856 -27.76 49.67 6.33
N GLU A 857 -28.28 48.57 5.79
CA GLU A 857 -29.43 48.58 4.88
C GLU A 857 -30.65 49.24 5.51
N ALA A 858 -30.95 48.92 6.78
CA ALA A 858 -32.03 49.55 7.53
C ALA A 858 -31.82 51.07 7.68
N ARG A 859 -30.59 51.52 7.97
CA ARG A 859 -30.24 52.96 8.02
C ARG A 859 -30.40 53.64 6.66
N TYR A 860 -29.89 53.05 5.59
CA TYR A 860 -29.99 53.63 4.25
C TYR A 860 -31.44 53.70 3.76
N ARG A 861 -32.25 52.65 3.99
CA ARG A 861 -33.68 52.66 3.68
C ARG A 861 -34.40 53.80 4.42
N ALA A 862 -34.18 53.93 5.73
CA ALA A 862 -34.78 54.98 6.53
C ALA A 862 -34.37 56.40 6.04
N LEU A 863 -33.11 56.60 5.63
CA LEU A 863 -32.65 57.88 5.06
C LEU A 863 -33.33 58.20 3.72
N VAL A 864 -33.47 57.22 2.83
CA VAL A 864 -34.12 57.40 1.51
C VAL A 864 -35.62 57.65 1.65
N GLU A 865 -36.30 56.96 2.56
CA GLU A 865 -37.74 57.10 2.79
C GLU A 865 -38.11 58.39 3.55
N GLN A 866 -37.19 58.98 4.33
CA GLN A 866 -37.42 60.23 5.08
C GLN A 866 -36.92 61.49 4.36
N MET A 867 -36.25 61.37 3.22
CA MET A 867 -35.78 62.52 2.45
C MET A 867 -36.96 63.25 1.78
N PRO A 868 -37.03 64.60 1.80
CA PRO A 868 -38.06 65.38 1.09
C PRO A 868 -37.75 65.47 -0.42
N ALA A 869 -37.47 64.33 -1.04
CA ALA A 869 -37.19 64.17 -2.46
C ALA A 869 -37.58 62.75 -2.88
N THR A 870 -38.16 62.60 -4.07
CA THR A 870 -38.44 61.28 -4.62
C THR A 870 -37.17 60.72 -5.25
N VAL A 871 -36.59 59.68 -4.66
CA VAL A 871 -35.48 58.91 -5.26
C VAL A 871 -36.05 57.89 -6.23
N TYR A 872 -35.42 57.70 -7.37
CA TYR A 872 -35.84 56.71 -8.36
C TYR A 872 -34.64 56.02 -9.02
N THR A 873 -34.86 54.79 -9.48
CA THR A 873 -33.92 54.02 -10.31
C THR A 873 -34.68 53.43 -11.48
N ILE A 874 -34.19 53.65 -12.71
CA ILE A 874 -34.75 53.09 -13.95
C ILE A 874 -33.67 52.35 -14.75
N THR A 875 -34.10 51.41 -15.58
CA THR A 875 -33.23 50.75 -16.57
C THR A 875 -32.86 51.67 -17.73
N VAL A 876 -31.67 51.47 -18.30
CA VAL A 876 -31.26 52.12 -19.56
C VAL A 876 -31.61 51.18 -20.74
N GLY A 877 -32.46 51.64 -21.65
CA GLY A 877 -32.92 50.86 -22.81
C GLY A 877 -34.19 51.42 -23.44
N GLU A 878 -34.73 50.78 -24.49
CA GLU A 878 -35.88 51.30 -25.26
C GLU A 878 -37.17 51.51 -24.43
N ALA A 879 -37.34 50.78 -23.32
CA ALA A 879 -38.54 50.83 -22.48
C ALA A 879 -38.39 51.65 -21.19
N SER A 880 -37.16 52.02 -20.78
CA SER A 880 -36.83 52.71 -19.52
C SER A 880 -37.70 52.31 -18.32
N MET A 881 -37.75 51.01 -18.02
CA MET A 881 -38.59 50.45 -16.95
C MET A 881 -38.13 50.95 -15.57
N PRO A 882 -39.06 51.38 -14.69
CA PRO A 882 -38.74 51.70 -13.31
C PRO A 882 -38.41 50.42 -12.51
N LEU A 883 -37.37 50.51 -11.69
CA LEU A 883 -36.90 49.44 -10.79
C LEU A 883 -37.10 49.79 -9.31
N TYR A 884 -37.06 51.09 -8.99
CA TYR A 884 -37.34 51.60 -7.65
C TYR A 884 -37.88 53.03 -7.75
N ILE A 885 -38.79 53.37 -6.85
CA ILE A 885 -39.16 54.75 -6.55
C ILE A 885 -39.49 54.88 -5.05
N SER A 886 -39.02 55.94 -4.40
CA SER A 886 -39.27 56.13 -2.97
C SER A 886 -40.73 56.53 -2.69
N PRO A 887 -41.31 56.14 -1.53
CA PRO A 887 -42.70 56.45 -1.17
C PRO A 887 -43.05 57.95 -1.14
N HIS A 888 -42.05 58.84 -1.15
CA HIS A 888 -42.28 60.28 -1.24
C HIS A 888 -42.97 60.70 -2.57
N ILE A 889 -42.95 59.86 -3.61
CA ILE A 889 -43.73 60.13 -4.85
C ILE A 889 -45.23 60.27 -4.60
N GLU A 890 -45.77 59.54 -3.61
CA GLU A 890 -47.18 59.61 -3.24
C GLU A 890 -47.53 60.97 -2.65
N GLN A 891 -46.61 61.53 -1.85
CA GLN A 891 -46.73 62.85 -1.25
C GLN A 891 -46.52 63.97 -2.28
N MET A 892 -45.60 63.78 -3.23
CA MET A 892 -45.29 64.77 -4.25
C MET A 892 -46.36 64.87 -5.35
N LEU A 893 -46.85 63.74 -5.90
CA LEU A 893 -47.73 63.75 -7.08
C LEU A 893 -49.10 63.09 -6.86
N GLY A 894 -49.32 62.37 -5.76
CA GLY A 894 -50.59 61.70 -5.46
C GLY A 894 -50.79 60.34 -6.14
N TYR A 895 -49.74 59.76 -6.74
CA TYR A 895 -49.75 58.41 -7.32
C TYR A 895 -49.02 57.44 -6.39
N THR A 896 -49.54 56.23 -6.22
CA THR A 896 -48.87 55.25 -5.36
C THR A 896 -47.58 54.73 -5.99
N THR A 897 -46.69 54.18 -5.16
CA THR A 897 -45.49 53.48 -5.65
C THR A 897 -45.85 52.37 -6.65
N ASP A 898 -46.88 51.57 -6.36
CA ASP A 898 -47.38 50.51 -7.26
C ASP A 898 -47.96 51.07 -8.58
N GLU A 899 -48.73 52.17 -8.54
CA GLU A 899 -49.24 52.84 -9.74
C GLU A 899 -48.10 53.35 -10.63
N TRP A 900 -47.03 53.86 -10.02
CA TRP A 900 -45.86 54.37 -10.73
C TRP A 900 -44.98 53.26 -11.32
N MET A 901 -44.73 52.21 -10.53
CA MET A 901 -43.95 51.04 -10.96
C MET A 901 -44.65 50.25 -12.09
N SER A 902 -45.99 50.23 -12.09
CA SER A 902 -46.79 49.48 -13.07
C SER A 902 -46.96 50.20 -14.43
N ASN A 903 -46.66 51.51 -14.52
CA ASN A 903 -46.85 52.31 -15.73
C ASN A 903 -45.56 53.06 -16.09
N PRO A 904 -44.68 52.46 -16.93
CA PRO A 904 -43.41 53.08 -17.35
C PRO A 904 -43.57 54.43 -18.06
N GLN A 905 -44.77 54.74 -18.59
CA GLN A 905 -45.06 56.01 -19.25
C GLN A 905 -45.63 57.08 -18.30
N LEU A 906 -45.84 56.80 -17.01
CA LEU A 906 -46.51 57.73 -16.09
C LEU A 906 -45.74 59.05 -15.93
N TRP A 907 -44.41 59.02 -15.83
CA TRP A 907 -43.57 60.23 -15.83
C TRP A 907 -43.81 61.10 -17.08
N CYS A 908 -43.82 60.49 -18.27
CA CYS A 908 -44.11 61.18 -19.54
C CYS A 908 -45.53 61.78 -19.58
N GLN A 909 -46.50 61.12 -18.94
CA GLN A 909 -47.89 61.57 -18.86
C GLN A 909 -48.03 62.77 -17.90
N CYS A 910 -47.32 62.73 -16.76
CA CYS A 910 -47.28 63.80 -15.76
C CYS A 910 -46.50 65.05 -16.21
N LEU A 911 -45.57 64.97 -17.17
CA LEU A 911 -44.89 66.17 -17.68
C LEU A 911 -45.88 67.20 -18.25
N HIS A 912 -45.69 68.47 -17.86
CA HIS A 912 -46.46 69.60 -18.38
C HIS A 912 -46.28 69.72 -19.91
N PRO A 913 -47.34 70.00 -20.70
CA PRO A 913 -47.28 69.93 -22.17
C PRO A 913 -46.14 70.73 -22.83
N GLU A 914 -45.82 71.91 -22.31
CA GLU A 914 -44.73 72.77 -22.81
C GLU A 914 -43.33 72.19 -22.55
N ASP A 915 -43.16 71.36 -21.52
CA ASP A 915 -41.85 70.86 -21.09
C ASP A 915 -41.54 69.47 -21.65
N ARG A 916 -42.55 68.75 -22.17
CA ARG A 916 -42.45 67.36 -22.66
C ARG A 916 -41.34 67.15 -23.68
N GLU A 917 -41.23 68.03 -24.67
CA GLU A 917 -40.22 67.90 -25.72
C GLU A 917 -38.80 68.16 -25.17
N GLN A 918 -38.63 69.19 -24.34
CA GLN A 918 -37.32 69.56 -23.82
C GLN A 918 -36.81 68.58 -22.74
N ALA A 919 -37.66 68.21 -21.78
CA ALA A 919 -37.32 67.26 -20.72
C ALA A 919 -37.15 65.84 -21.27
N GLY A 920 -38.06 65.38 -22.13
CA GLY A 920 -38.00 64.05 -22.75
C GLY A 920 -36.76 63.85 -23.63
N ASN A 921 -36.39 64.85 -24.45
CA ASN A 921 -35.17 64.77 -25.25
C ASN A 921 -33.90 64.85 -24.40
N ARG A 922 -33.92 65.54 -23.26
CA ARG A 922 -32.78 65.58 -22.33
C ARG A 922 -32.56 64.24 -21.63
N LEU A 923 -33.61 63.62 -21.10
CA LEU A 923 -33.50 62.33 -20.40
C LEU A 923 -33.02 61.21 -21.36
N LYS A 924 -33.54 61.17 -22.59
CA LYS A 924 -33.12 60.21 -23.63
C LYS A 924 -31.64 60.30 -24.00
N ASN A 925 -31.06 61.51 -23.96
CA ASN A 925 -29.65 61.74 -24.34
C ASN A 925 -28.68 61.58 -23.15
N LEU A 926 -29.16 61.24 -21.96
CA LEU A 926 -28.33 61.17 -20.76
C LEU A 926 -27.30 60.02 -20.75
N PRO A 927 -27.62 58.78 -21.17
CA PRO A 927 -26.64 57.68 -21.16
C PRO A 927 -25.36 57.95 -21.97
N SER A 928 -25.43 58.90 -22.90
CA SER A 928 -24.35 59.32 -23.79
C SER A 928 -23.43 60.42 -23.24
N HIS A 929 -23.64 60.90 -22.00
CA HIS A 929 -22.88 62.03 -21.43
C HIS A 929 -22.46 61.78 -19.97
N ASP A 930 -21.18 61.99 -19.64
CA ASP A 930 -20.63 61.81 -18.28
C ASP A 930 -20.79 63.04 -17.36
N ARG A 931 -21.87 63.82 -17.55
CA ARG A 931 -22.19 64.95 -16.65
C ARG A 931 -23.46 64.62 -15.87
N PRO A 932 -23.51 64.89 -14.56
CA PRO A 932 -24.73 64.70 -13.78
C PRO A 932 -25.85 65.52 -14.40
N PHE A 933 -27.00 64.87 -14.61
CA PHE A 933 -28.21 65.54 -15.05
C PHE A 933 -28.64 66.51 -13.95
N VAL A 934 -28.99 67.74 -14.33
CA VAL A 934 -29.84 68.61 -13.50
C VAL A 934 -30.77 69.34 -14.46
N CYS A 935 -32.07 69.16 -14.29
CA CYS A 935 -33.09 69.82 -15.09
C CYS A 935 -34.24 70.30 -14.22
N GLU A 936 -34.77 71.49 -14.54
CA GLU A 936 -35.98 72.01 -13.92
C GLU A 936 -37.11 71.92 -14.96
N TYR A 937 -38.20 71.26 -14.59
CA TYR A 937 -39.39 71.08 -15.44
C TYR A 937 -40.65 71.02 -14.57
N ARG A 938 -41.83 71.17 -15.19
CA ARG A 938 -43.11 71.08 -14.51
C ARG A 938 -43.73 69.69 -14.62
N LEU A 939 -44.21 69.17 -13.49
CA LEU A 939 -45.08 68.00 -13.42
C LEU A 939 -46.51 68.41 -13.05
N LEU A 940 -47.45 67.56 -13.44
CA LEU A 940 -48.86 67.64 -13.08
C LEU A 940 -49.15 66.58 -12.01
N THR A 941 -49.72 67.01 -10.89
CA THR A 941 -50.23 66.10 -9.86
C THR A 941 -51.44 65.31 -10.38
N ARG A 942 -51.87 64.29 -9.64
CA ARG A 942 -53.14 63.59 -9.89
C ARG A 942 -54.36 64.52 -9.95
N ASN A 943 -54.28 65.67 -9.29
CA ASN A 943 -55.33 66.71 -9.26
C ASN A 943 -55.19 67.75 -10.39
N GLN A 944 -54.21 67.62 -11.29
CA GLN A 944 -53.84 68.57 -12.35
C GLN A 944 -53.20 69.88 -11.86
N ASP A 945 -52.73 69.93 -10.61
CA ASP A 945 -51.93 71.06 -10.11
C ASP A 945 -50.52 71.03 -10.71
N VAL A 946 -49.93 72.20 -10.96
CA VAL A 946 -48.58 72.34 -11.53
C VAL A 946 -47.54 72.43 -10.41
N LEU A 947 -46.63 71.46 -10.35
CA LEU A 947 -45.43 71.49 -9.51
C LEU A 947 -44.18 71.70 -10.34
N TRP A 948 -43.26 72.52 -9.84
CA TRP A 948 -41.91 72.64 -10.38
C TRP A 948 -40.99 71.63 -9.71
N VAL A 949 -40.39 70.76 -10.50
CA VAL A 949 -39.44 69.75 -10.03
C VAL A 949 -38.04 70.08 -10.54
N GLN A 950 -37.06 70.02 -9.64
CA GLN A 950 -35.66 69.89 -9.98
C GLN A 950 -35.30 68.40 -9.94
N ASP A 951 -35.07 67.82 -11.12
CA ASP A 951 -34.64 66.44 -11.29
C ASP A 951 -33.12 66.39 -11.48
N ALA A 952 -32.46 65.54 -10.71
CA ALA A 952 -31.02 65.33 -10.78
C ALA A 952 -30.70 63.83 -10.84
N ALA A 953 -29.92 63.40 -11.84
CA ALA A 953 -29.68 61.99 -12.12
C ALA A 953 -28.25 61.69 -12.56
N VAL A 954 -27.80 60.48 -12.25
CA VAL A 954 -26.50 59.91 -12.62
C VAL A 954 -26.71 58.58 -13.35
N VAL A 955 -25.78 58.25 -14.24
CA VAL A 955 -25.78 56.99 -14.99
C VAL A 955 -24.83 56.01 -14.28
N ILE A 956 -25.35 54.86 -13.87
CA ILE A 956 -24.55 53.76 -13.35
C ILE A 956 -24.14 52.88 -14.53
N ARG A 957 -22.84 52.57 -14.59
CA ARG A 957 -22.21 51.75 -15.63
C ARG A 957 -21.75 50.42 -15.03
N ASP A 958 -21.68 49.38 -15.86
CA ASP A 958 -21.01 48.12 -15.50
C ASP A 958 -19.47 48.21 -15.66
N GLU A 959 -18.77 47.09 -15.43
CA GLU A 959 -17.30 47.01 -15.55
C GLU A 959 -16.81 47.35 -16.97
N ASP A 960 -17.61 47.08 -18.00
CA ASP A 960 -17.34 47.37 -19.42
C ASP A 960 -17.72 48.81 -19.83
N GLN A 961 -18.06 49.68 -18.87
CA GLN A 961 -18.53 51.07 -19.06
C GLN A 961 -19.90 51.20 -19.76
N THR A 962 -20.64 50.10 -19.93
CA THR A 962 -21.97 50.11 -20.52
C THR A 962 -22.98 50.71 -19.53
N PRO A 963 -23.80 51.70 -19.92
CA PRO A 963 -24.78 52.30 -19.02
C PRO A 963 -25.93 51.31 -18.77
N ILE A 964 -26.05 50.83 -17.52
CA ILE A 964 -27.03 49.81 -17.11
C ILE A 964 -28.26 50.42 -16.42
N LEU A 965 -28.05 51.42 -15.57
CA LEU A 965 -29.09 52.04 -14.74
C LEU A 965 -28.95 53.56 -14.76
N LEU A 966 -30.07 54.24 -14.57
CA LEU A 966 -30.12 55.68 -14.30
C LEU A 966 -30.78 55.86 -12.92
N GLN A 967 -30.03 56.47 -12.00
CA GLN A 967 -30.47 56.72 -10.63
C GLN A 967 -30.57 58.22 -10.41
N GLY A 968 -31.69 58.69 -9.89
CA GLY A 968 -31.92 60.12 -9.71
C GLY A 968 -32.80 60.46 -8.52
N LEU A 969 -32.97 61.76 -8.31
CA LEU A 969 -33.86 62.33 -7.32
C LEU A 969 -34.62 63.52 -7.90
N MET A 970 -35.91 63.59 -7.60
CA MET A 970 -36.79 64.71 -7.90
C MET A 970 -37.05 65.50 -6.61
N LEU A 971 -36.77 66.80 -6.64
CA LEU A 971 -37.03 67.76 -5.57
C LEU A 971 -38.14 68.72 -5.99
N ASP A 972 -39.17 68.91 -5.15
CA ASP A 972 -40.13 70.00 -5.35
C ASP A 972 -39.45 71.35 -5.05
N ILE A 973 -39.47 72.25 -6.04
CA ILE A 973 -38.93 73.61 -5.97
C ILE A 973 -40.01 74.67 -6.25
N THR A 974 -41.30 74.32 -6.12
CA THR A 974 -42.44 75.18 -6.43
C THR A 974 -42.44 76.47 -5.60
N GLU A 975 -42.21 76.38 -4.28
CA GLU A 975 -42.07 77.56 -3.40
C GLU A 975 -40.89 78.45 -3.81
N ARG A 976 -39.76 77.84 -4.18
CA ARG A 976 -38.57 78.55 -4.68
C ARG A 976 -38.89 79.33 -5.95
N LYS A 977 -39.63 78.71 -6.89
CA LYS A 977 -40.06 79.36 -8.15
C LYS A 977 -41.09 80.46 -7.94
N HIS A 978 -42.05 80.29 -7.02
CA HIS A 978 -42.95 81.38 -6.64
C HIS A 978 -42.18 82.58 -6.05
N THR A 979 -41.18 82.32 -5.21
CA THR A 979 -40.32 83.35 -4.63
C THR A 979 -39.47 84.05 -5.69
N GLU A 980 -38.86 83.30 -6.63
CA GLU A 980 -38.08 83.83 -7.75
C GLU A 980 -38.93 84.75 -8.65
N VAL A 981 -40.15 84.32 -9.01
CA VAL A 981 -41.09 85.12 -9.81
C VAL A 981 -41.58 86.36 -9.05
N ALA A 982 -41.90 86.24 -7.75
CA ALA A 982 -42.32 87.37 -6.93
C ALA A 982 -41.21 88.42 -6.78
N LEU A 983 -39.96 87.97 -6.56
CA LEU A 983 -38.78 88.82 -6.52
C LEU A 983 -38.57 89.52 -7.86
N ARG A 984 -38.53 88.78 -8.98
CA ARG A 984 -38.36 89.36 -10.32
C ARG A 984 -39.46 90.35 -10.67
N GLN A 985 -40.73 90.07 -10.34
CA GLN A 985 -41.81 91.04 -10.51
C GLN A 985 -41.65 92.27 -9.59
N SER A 986 -41.08 92.10 -8.40
CA SER A 986 -40.72 93.23 -7.52
C SER A 986 -39.62 94.09 -8.15
N GLU A 987 -38.54 93.48 -8.65
CA GLU A 987 -37.43 94.13 -9.33
C GLU A 987 -37.85 94.82 -10.65
N GLU A 988 -38.66 94.18 -11.48
CA GLU A 988 -39.18 94.78 -12.72
C GLU A 988 -40.11 95.97 -12.40
N ARG A 989 -40.93 95.89 -11.34
CA ARG A 989 -41.71 97.04 -10.83
C ARG A 989 -40.79 98.15 -10.32
N PHE A 990 -39.75 97.83 -9.54
CA PHE A 990 -38.78 98.82 -9.02
C PHE A 990 -37.98 99.49 -10.14
N SER A 991 -37.51 98.73 -11.13
CA SER A 991 -36.78 99.20 -12.30
C SER A 991 -37.63 100.09 -13.19
N THR A 992 -38.91 99.75 -13.38
CA THR A 992 -39.87 100.57 -14.13
C THR A 992 -40.20 101.87 -13.39
N LEU A 993 -40.35 101.84 -12.06
CA LEU A 993 -40.50 103.03 -11.23
C LEU A 993 -39.27 103.94 -11.33
N ILE A 994 -38.05 103.39 -11.21
CA ILE A 994 -36.80 104.15 -11.32
C ILE A 994 -36.66 104.80 -12.71
N ARG A 995 -36.96 104.08 -13.80
CA ARG A 995 -36.86 104.61 -15.17
C ARG A 995 -37.85 105.75 -15.47
N ASN A 996 -38.97 105.83 -14.76
CA ASN A 996 -40.00 106.84 -14.97
C ASN A 996 -39.89 108.06 -14.02
N LEU A 997 -38.90 108.09 -13.13
CA LEU A 997 -38.65 109.25 -12.26
C LEU A 997 -37.94 110.38 -13.02
N SER A 998 -38.58 111.55 -13.05
CA SER A 998 -38.06 112.77 -13.72
C SER A 998 -36.94 113.49 -12.95
N VAL A 999 -36.32 112.82 -11.96
CA VAL A 999 -35.36 113.39 -11.01
C VAL A 999 -34.25 112.36 -10.77
N GLY A 1000 -32.99 112.79 -10.77
CA GLY A 1000 -31.84 111.90 -10.56
C GLY A 1000 -31.84 111.30 -9.14
N VAL A 1001 -31.76 109.97 -9.06
CA VAL A 1001 -31.68 109.22 -7.80
C VAL A 1001 -30.25 108.70 -7.61
N THR A 1002 -29.56 109.19 -6.59
CA THR A 1002 -28.25 108.67 -6.15
C THR A 1002 -28.41 107.92 -4.83
N LEU A 1003 -28.13 106.61 -4.85
CA LEU A 1003 -27.95 105.81 -3.64
C LEU A 1003 -26.59 106.14 -3.02
N HIS A 1004 -26.57 106.49 -1.74
CA HIS A 1004 -25.36 106.41 -0.91
C HIS A 1004 -25.44 105.13 -0.09
N GLY A 1005 -24.51 104.21 -0.35
CA GLY A 1005 -24.29 103.05 0.53
C GLY A 1005 -23.65 103.51 1.84
N VAL A 1006 -24.01 102.82 2.92
CA VAL A 1006 -23.35 102.87 4.23
C VAL A 1006 -22.47 101.63 4.36
#